data_AF-A0A354H2X8-F1
#
_entry.id   AF-A0A354H2X8-F1
#
_cell.length_a   1.000
_cell.length_b   1.000
_cell.length_c   1.000
_cell.angle_alpha   90.00
_cell.angle_beta   90.00
_cell.angle_gamma   90.00
#
_symmetry.space_group_name_H-M   'P 1'
#
loop_
_entity.id
_entity.type
_entity.pdbx_description
1 polymer ?
#
loop_
_entity_poly.entity_id
_entity_poly.type
_entity_poly.pdbx_seq_one_letter_code
_entity_poly.pdbx_strand_id
1 'polypeptide(L)'
;MNPKASFGNRFASSLRCIKYLLMRYNSTCELQCTLLLKLGSHYPPLRGIVQLTNSAALRFRNRSFTIMFIARMLNTIKNMGRFLAVCQIFIGKHPANVSVPAIIFFPVLTSQLNCGFAGLMTLHTDKKSADLTEDFDMAALWKKIKGFGLKNALTGKIIAEAYLGGLETLNSMEKTTLEFKQESKQEFLFFKAERSKKLLSLVEKMKLFLAEEENILEDNAARFTSTDLEIINSRIILFKDIQWILEKDILANFPKICDLSGAKKISELKPASFKKYRQINLLLNALDRLEVRGRDSAGLQIVFTLEKEKDMENILLKLKEKGLYEDYLTRAEEKDLVNGAILIAANVNAGTAKKTTVTFTYKTFSIVGELGRNVGDLRQIIKKDQILPCFAALDTLYETALTHTRWASVGSITEENCHPVNNYKLDQKNSYFPFYPKSAAHINVVLNGDIDNYQALRAELPAEMISPELTTDTKIIPLQIEKYLKAGQNLTESFRLTVNDFEGSHAIAMTSDLEPGKMFLALKGSGQSIYIGISSDQYMFSSELYGLVEVMPHFIKMNGETATNNESRAAGQIFVLDQASSGGLEGASGCYYDGTKISLKDIDLQKAEITTRDIDRGDYPHFFLKEISESAISIKRTLRGKYRLTVKDNSLPQVIFNLGEDIVPASIRLRLQNGAIKNIIVIGHGTAAVAGAAVADALERYLKNKNINIMCKVASELSGFFLKDDLSDSLVIPITQSGTTTDTNRAVAMAAERGAFIISIVNRRQSDITTKSHGVFYTSDGRDIEMSVASTKAFYSQVIAGHILALFFAQLLAARRDDYIMAELRNLEGAPQLMERVFAKRDQIATSVKEAPAKKFWAIVGSGPNKAAADEIRIKLSELCYKTISSDVVENKKHIDLSAEPLILVCAAGNPRAVAEDIAKDVAIFKAHKAAVIVFADEGD
;
A
#
# COMPACT_ATOMS: atom_id res chain seq x y z
N MET A 1 -12.17 28.39 -42.14
CA MET A 1 -12.18 29.86 -42.31
C MET A 1 -12.60 30.48 -40.97
N ASN A 2 -11.82 31.45 -40.49
CA ASN A 2 -11.92 32.23 -39.24
C ASN A 2 -12.93 33.41 -39.42
N PRO A 3 -13.19 34.35 -38.46
CA PRO A 3 -13.16 34.35 -36.97
C PRO A 3 -14.20 35.29 -36.24
N LYS A 4 -14.07 35.39 -34.89
CA LYS A 4 -14.23 36.58 -33.97
C LYS A 4 -15.62 37.04 -33.44
N ALA A 5 -15.74 37.10 -32.10
CA ALA A 5 -16.20 38.21 -31.20
C ALA A 5 -16.66 37.63 -29.83
N SER A 6 -15.98 37.82 -28.69
CA SER A 6 -15.86 38.99 -27.78
C SER A 6 -16.89 39.05 -26.62
N PHE A 7 -16.41 38.87 -25.38
CA PHE A 7 -16.85 39.48 -24.11
C PHE A 7 -15.65 39.27 -23.15
N GLY A 8 -15.14 40.19 -22.34
CA GLY A 8 -15.55 41.51 -21.88
C GLY A 8 -15.06 41.67 -20.44
N ASN A 9 -14.09 42.56 -20.20
CA ASN A 9 -13.40 42.87 -18.94
C ASN A 9 -14.28 43.01 -17.67
N ARG A 10 -13.71 42.63 -16.51
CA ARG A 10 -13.55 43.49 -15.31
C ARG A 10 -12.85 42.71 -14.18
N PHE A 11 -11.59 43.03 -13.90
CA PHE A 11 -11.04 43.32 -12.55
C PHE A 11 -9.57 43.71 -12.71
N ALA A 12 -9.32 45.01 -12.78
CA ALA A 12 -8.01 45.63 -12.72
C ALA A 12 -8.08 46.88 -11.82
N SER A 13 -7.50 46.78 -10.62
CA SER A 13 -7.01 47.88 -9.76
C SER A 13 -6.67 47.23 -8.41
N SER A 14 -5.42 47.01 -7.95
CA SER A 14 -4.20 47.82 -8.01
C SER A 14 -2.97 46.89 -7.98
N LEU A 15 -2.26 46.75 -9.10
CA LEU A 15 -1.02 45.97 -9.17
C LEU A 15 0.18 46.93 -9.17
N ARG A 16 0.93 46.97 -8.06
CA ARG A 16 2.36 47.33 -8.13
C ARG A 16 3.01 46.28 -9.02
N CYS A 17 3.59 46.69 -10.16
CA CYS A 17 4.27 45.80 -11.10
C CYS A 17 5.41 45.02 -10.40
N ILE A 18 5.14 43.78 -10.00
CA ILE A 18 6.14 42.82 -9.53
C ILE A 18 6.20 41.71 -10.58
N LYS A 19 7.38 41.49 -11.15
CA LYS A 19 7.61 40.42 -12.13
C LYS A 19 8.24 39.22 -11.44
N TYR A 20 7.67 38.03 -11.65
CA TYR A 20 8.21 36.76 -11.16
C TYR A 20 8.89 36.00 -12.30
N LEU A 21 10.01 35.35 -12.00
CA LEU A 21 10.70 34.46 -12.93
C LEU A 21 10.93 33.12 -12.23
N LEU A 22 10.38 32.05 -12.80
CA LEU A 22 10.65 30.67 -12.36
C LEU A 22 11.84 30.11 -13.14
N MET A 23 12.82 29.58 -12.42
CA MET A 23 13.93 28.84 -13.01
C MET A 23 14.07 27.49 -12.29
N ARG A 24 14.28 26.41 -13.06
CA ARG A 24 14.71 25.11 -12.53
C ARG A 24 16.21 25.00 -12.75
N TYR A 25 16.97 24.76 -11.68
CA TYR A 25 18.42 24.64 -11.74
C TYR A 25 18.84 23.20 -11.46
N ASN A 26 19.69 22.64 -12.32
CA ASN A 26 20.33 21.33 -12.14
C ASN A 26 21.81 21.56 -11.86
N SER A 27 22.22 21.46 -10.60
CA SER A 27 23.63 21.29 -10.26
C SER A 27 23.79 20.44 -8.99
N THR A 28 24.79 19.58 -9.04
CA THR A 28 25.24 18.55 -8.09
C THR A 28 24.99 18.79 -6.60
N CYS A 29 24.47 17.75 -5.92
CA CYS A 29 24.43 17.55 -4.45
C CYS A 29 23.93 18.74 -3.61
N GLU A 30 22.61 18.98 -3.61
CA GLU A 30 21.76 19.39 -2.46
C GLU A 30 20.38 19.84 -3.01
N LEU A 31 19.30 19.61 -2.24
CA LEU A 31 17.86 19.90 -2.47
C LEU A 31 17.40 20.28 -3.90
N GLN A 32 16.50 19.47 -4.48
CA GLN A 32 15.64 19.94 -5.57
C GLN A 32 14.69 21.04 -5.06
N CYS A 33 15.02 22.29 -5.35
CA CYS A 33 14.19 23.44 -5.02
C CYS A 33 13.63 24.10 -6.28
N THR A 34 12.38 24.53 -6.23
CA THR A 34 11.84 25.48 -7.21
C THR A 34 12.30 26.88 -6.82
N LEU A 35 13.02 27.57 -7.71
CA LEU A 35 13.51 28.93 -7.50
C LEU A 35 12.46 29.94 -7.97
N LEU A 36 11.98 30.77 -7.05
CA LEU A 36 11.12 31.91 -7.38
C LEU A 36 11.90 33.22 -7.18
N LEU A 37 12.12 33.96 -8.27
CA LEU A 37 12.75 35.29 -8.23
C LEU A 37 11.69 36.39 -8.20
N LYS A 38 11.69 37.21 -7.14
CA LYS A 38 10.80 38.36 -6.99
C LYS A 38 11.59 39.67 -7.17
N LEU A 39 11.34 40.37 -8.28
CA LEU A 39 12.04 41.61 -8.64
C LEU A 39 11.17 42.85 -8.42
N GLY A 40 11.76 43.92 -7.89
CA GLY A 40 11.16 45.25 -7.85
C GLY A 40 11.14 45.92 -9.23
N SER A 41 10.26 46.91 -9.43
CA SER A 41 10.01 47.60 -10.70
C SER A 41 11.23 48.26 -11.37
N HIS A 42 12.34 48.41 -10.65
CA HIS A 42 13.58 49.01 -11.14
C HIS A 42 14.60 48.02 -11.75
N TYR A 43 14.34 46.70 -11.73
CA TYR A 43 15.27 45.69 -12.27
C TYR A 43 14.75 45.08 -13.60
N PRO A 44 15.55 45.06 -14.68
CA PRO A 44 15.15 44.44 -15.95
C PRO A 44 15.08 42.90 -15.86
N PRO A 45 14.21 42.22 -16.64
CA PRO A 45 14.08 40.76 -16.61
C PRO A 45 15.34 40.05 -17.14
N LEU A 46 15.90 39.13 -16.35
CA LEU A 46 17.09 38.32 -16.61
C LEU A 46 16.90 37.24 -17.72
N ARG A 47 16.13 37.51 -18.78
CA ARG A 47 15.86 36.54 -19.87
C ARG A 47 17.04 36.33 -20.84
N GLY A 48 18.10 37.11 -20.77
CA GLY A 48 19.18 37.13 -21.77
C GLY A 48 20.36 36.18 -21.55
N ILE A 49 20.39 35.36 -20.49
CA ILE A 49 21.61 34.61 -20.09
C ILE A 49 21.58 33.13 -20.48
N VAL A 50 20.41 32.51 -20.71
CA VAL A 50 20.31 31.08 -21.06
C VAL A 50 20.65 30.80 -22.54
N GLN A 51 20.77 31.83 -23.38
CA GLN A 51 21.11 31.67 -24.80
C GLN A 51 22.60 31.85 -25.14
N LEU A 52 23.49 32.07 -24.15
CA LEU A 52 24.91 32.35 -24.39
C LEU A 52 25.86 31.17 -24.21
N THR A 53 25.36 29.95 -23.99
CA THR A 53 26.19 28.73 -23.92
C THR A 53 26.01 27.77 -25.10
N ASN A 54 25.16 28.07 -26.10
CA ASN A 54 24.86 27.15 -27.21
C ASN A 54 25.17 27.67 -28.63
N SER A 55 25.99 28.72 -28.80
CA SER A 55 26.46 29.10 -30.13
C SER A 55 27.89 29.66 -30.11
N ALA A 56 28.85 28.77 -29.96
CA ALA A 56 30.26 29.06 -30.23
C ALA A 56 30.81 28.07 -31.28
N ALA A 57 30.24 28.13 -32.49
CA ALA A 57 30.88 27.64 -33.70
C ALA A 57 30.29 28.42 -34.89
N LEU A 58 30.92 29.52 -35.29
CA LEU A 58 31.19 29.88 -36.68
C LEU A 58 31.82 31.28 -36.81
N ARG A 59 33.09 31.27 -37.23
CA ARG A 59 33.85 32.22 -38.06
C ARG A 59 33.88 33.73 -37.72
N PHE A 60 35.12 34.19 -37.59
CA PHE A 60 35.62 35.57 -37.62
C PHE A 60 35.11 36.40 -38.82
N ARG A 61 34.63 37.63 -38.54
CA ARG A 61 35.05 38.91 -39.19
C ARG A 61 34.17 40.07 -38.67
N ASN A 62 34.63 40.78 -37.63
CA ASN A 62 34.44 42.25 -37.42
C ASN A 62 34.92 42.70 -36.03
N ARG A 63 35.87 43.65 -35.98
CA ARG A 63 36.47 44.18 -34.73
C ARG A 63 35.50 45.01 -33.86
N SER A 64 34.36 45.47 -34.39
CA SER A 64 33.38 46.25 -33.60
C SER A 64 32.50 45.41 -32.66
N PHE A 65 32.37 44.10 -32.89
CA PHE A 65 31.49 43.25 -32.07
C PHE A 65 32.12 42.88 -30.71
N THR A 66 33.44 42.70 -30.67
CA THR A 66 34.15 42.25 -29.47
C THR A 66 34.14 43.29 -28.35
N ILE A 67 34.24 44.58 -28.68
CA ILE A 67 34.22 45.67 -27.69
C ILE A 67 32.81 45.84 -27.09
N MET A 68 31.77 45.73 -27.92
CA MET A 68 30.38 45.83 -27.45
C MET A 68 29.95 44.61 -26.62
N PHE A 69 30.50 43.43 -26.92
CA PHE A 69 30.28 42.20 -26.17
C PHE A 69 30.97 42.24 -24.79
N ILE A 70 32.22 42.69 -24.73
CA ILE A 70 32.96 42.85 -23.46
C ILE A 70 32.31 43.93 -22.59
N ALA A 71 31.88 45.05 -23.17
CA ALA A 71 31.18 46.10 -22.42
C ALA A 71 29.83 45.61 -21.87
N ARG A 72 29.04 44.86 -22.65
CA ARG A 72 27.79 44.23 -22.15
C ARG A 72 28.05 43.18 -21.08
N MET A 73 29.10 42.38 -21.22
CA MET A 73 29.46 41.35 -20.24
C MET A 73 29.89 41.99 -18.91
N LEU A 74 30.76 43.00 -18.94
CA LEU A 74 31.19 43.75 -17.75
C LEU A 74 30.03 44.48 -17.07
N ASN A 75 29.11 45.06 -17.84
CA ASN A 75 27.93 45.72 -17.27
C ASN A 75 26.92 44.71 -16.68
N THR A 76 26.82 43.51 -17.27
CA THR A 76 26.00 42.42 -16.74
C THR A 76 26.58 41.87 -15.43
N ILE A 77 27.90 41.66 -15.37
CA ILE A 77 28.60 41.23 -14.14
C ILE A 77 28.45 42.27 -13.03
N LYS A 78 28.60 43.57 -13.35
CA LYS A 78 28.42 44.66 -12.39
C LYS A 78 26.98 44.74 -11.85
N ASN A 79 25.99 44.52 -12.71
CA ASN A 79 24.58 44.48 -12.32
C ASN A 79 24.24 43.22 -11.49
N MET A 80 24.85 42.08 -11.81
CA MET A 80 24.67 40.83 -11.06
C MET A 80 25.32 40.90 -9.67
N GLY A 81 26.50 41.52 -9.56
CA GLY A 81 27.14 41.78 -8.28
C GLY A 81 26.33 42.73 -7.38
N ARG A 82 25.75 43.80 -7.96
CA ARG A 82 24.83 44.69 -7.22
C ARG A 82 23.51 44.01 -6.84
N PHE A 83 23.00 43.10 -7.67
CA PHE A 83 21.80 42.33 -7.36
C PHE A 83 22.06 41.37 -6.19
N LEU A 84 23.15 40.59 -6.24
CA LEU A 84 23.50 39.64 -5.18
C LEU A 84 23.85 40.35 -3.85
N ALA A 85 24.39 41.57 -3.88
CA ALA A 85 24.70 42.33 -2.68
C ALA A 85 23.46 42.86 -1.92
N VAL A 86 22.31 42.95 -2.59
CA VAL A 86 21.06 43.52 -2.01
C VAL A 86 19.92 42.49 -1.98
N CYS A 87 20.09 41.33 -2.63
CA CYS A 87 19.07 40.29 -2.72
C CYS A 87 19.06 39.40 -1.47
N GLN A 88 17.90 39.29 -0.83
CA GLN A 88 17.72 38.43 0.33
C GLN A 88 17.30 37.01 -0.09
N ILE A 89 17.84 35.99 0.56
CA ILE A 89 17.55 34.58 0.27
C ILE A 89 16.64 34.03 1.36
N PHE A 90 15.54 33.40 0.95
CA PHE A 90 14.58 32.77 1.84
C PHE A 90 14.30 31.32 1.41
N ILE A 91 13.98 30.46 2.37
CA ILE A 91 13.52 29.09 2.13
C ILE A 91 12.09 28.98 2.69
N GLY A 92 11.13 28.53 1.87
CA GLY A 92 9.75 28.26 2.31
C GLY A 92 8.91 29.49 2.72
N LYS A 93 9.29 30.72 2.33
CA LYS A 93 8.55 31.96 2.67
C LYS A 93 7.61 32.39 1.55
N HIS A 94 6.38 32.78 1.89
CA HIS A 94 5.42 33.27 0.91
C HIS A 94 5.91 34.57 0.21
N PRO A 95 5.85 34.68 -1.13
CA PRO A 95 6.46 35.79 -1.86
C PRO A 95 5.91 37.17 -1.49
N ALA A 96 4.65 37.28 -1.08
CA ALA A 96 4.07 38.57 -0.68
C ALA A 96 4.77 39.19 0.54
N ASN A 97 5.37 38.35 1.40
CA ASN A 97 5.86 38.73 2.72
C ASN A 97 7.39 38.92 2.76
N VAL A 98 8.03 38.96 1.58
CA VAL A 98 9.47 39.21 1.46
C VAL A 98 9.74 40.52 0.71
N SER A 99 10.69 41.29 1.24
CA SER A 99 11.25 42.49 0.63
C SER A 99 11.99 42.16 -0.66
N VAL A 100 11.85 43.01 -1.68
CA VAL A 100 12.52 42.82 -2.97
C VAL A 100 13.85 43.58 -3.02
N PRO A 101 14.89 43.07 -3.72
CA PRO A 101 14.91 41.80 -4.45
C PRO A 101 15.06 40.57 -3.53
N ALA A 102 14.33 39.49 -3.84
CA ALA A 102 14.42 38.25 -3.07
C ALA A 102 14.47 37.01 -3.96
N ILE A 103 15.22 36.02 -3.49
CA ILE A 103 15.26 34.64 -3.99
C ILE A 103 14.56 33.76 -2.95
N ILE A 104 13.56 33.00 -3.38
CA ILE A 104 12.83 32.08 -2.51
C ILE A 104 12.98 30.65 -3.04
N PHE A 105 13.46 29.75 -2.19
CA PHE A 105 13.52 28.32 -2.46
C PHE A 105 12.31 27.62 -1.85
N PHE A 106 11.54 26.91 -2.67
CA PHE A 106 10.48 26.00 -2.19
C PHE A 106 10.94 24.55 -2.34
N PRO A 107 10.84 23.73 -1.26
CA PRO A 107 11.07 22.30 -1.40
C PRO A 107 9.97 21.68 -2.28
N VAL A 108 10.37 20.81 -3.21
CA VAL A 108 9.45 19.98 -3.99
C VAL A 108 9.30 18.65 -3.29
N LEU A 109 8.08 18.26 -2.95
CA LEU A 109 7.77 16.90 -2.52
C LEU A 109 7.02 16.20 -3.66
N THR A 110 7.73 15.32 -4.36
CA THR A 110 7.12 14.34 -5.26
C THR A 110 7.11 12.99 -4.55
N SER A 111 5.90 12.44 -4.37
CA SER A 111 5.51 11.08 -3.92
C SER A 111 4.81 10.99 -2.55
N GLN A 112 3.49 10.86 -2.60
CA GLN A 112 2.62 10.44 -1.49
C GLN A 112 2.81 8.94 -1.28
N LEU A 113 3.12 8.52 -0.04
CA LEU A 113 3.30 7.12 0.36
C LEU A 113 2.59 6.90 1.69
N ASN A 114 1.87 5.77 1.80
CA ASN A 114 0.78 5.61 2.76
C ASN A 114 1.23 5.21 4.17
N CYS A 115 0.63 5.88 5.16
CA CYS A 115 0.41 5.41 6.54
C CYS A 115 -0.71 4.33 6.57
N GLY A 116 -0.88 3.66 7.71
CA GLY A 116 -1.88 2.61 7.90
C GLY A 116 -2.63 2.75 9.23
N PHE A 117 -3.92 2.45 9.27
CA PHE A 117 -4.64 2.29 10.54
C PHE A 117 -5.59 1.12 10.51
N ALA A 118 -5.92 0.63 11.71
CA ALA A 118 -6.98 -0.33 11.93
C ALA A 118 -7.68 -0.06 13.26
N GLY A 119 -8.94 -0.45 13.39
CA GLY A 119 -9.65 -0.44 14.66
C GLY A 119 -10.66 -1.56 14.76
N LEU A 120 -11.00 -1.91 15.98
CA LEU A 120 -11.82 -3.07 16.33
C LEU A 120 -12.82 -2.67 17.42
N MET A 121 -14.06 -3.09 17.25
CA MET A 121 -15.20 -2.80 18.12
C MET A 121 -15.90 -4.12 18.44
N THR A 122 -16.17 -4.38 19.72
CA THR A 122 -16.92 -5.58 20.15
C THR A 122 -18.41 -5.25 20.27
N LEU A 123 -19.27 -6.18 19.84
CA LEU A 123 -20.72 -6.09 20.01
C LEU A 123 -21.15 -7.05 21.10
N HIS A 124 -21.70 -6.50 22.17
CA HIS A 124 -22.24 -7.31 23.26
C HIS A 124 -23.60 -7.87 22.84
N THR A 125 -23.62 -9.13 22.39
CA THR A 125 -24.88 -9.84 22.16
C THR A 125 -25.36 -10.49 23.46
N ASP A 126 -26.65 -10.36 23.80
CA ASP A 126 -27.27 -10.95 25.01
C ASP A 126 -27.26 -12.51 25.03
N LYS A 127 -26.67 -13.15 24.02
CA LYS A 127 -26.62 -14.60 23.90
C LYS A 127 -25.47 -15.16 24.75
N LYS A 128 -25.82 -15.82 25.86
CA LYS A 128 -24.88 -16.69 26.58
C LYS A 128 -24.29 -17.71 25.62
N SER A 129 -22.97 -17.88 25.70
CA SER A 129 -22.24 -18.96 25.05
C SER A 129 -22.87 -20.31 25.42
N ALA A 130 -23.61 -20.90 24.48
CA ALA A 130 -23.96 -22.31 24.52
C ALA A 130 -22.67 -23.15 24.42
N ASP A 131 -22.72 -24.42 24.80
CA ASP A 131 -21.59 -25.33 24.61
C ASP A 131 -21.09 -25.26 23.16
N LEU A 132 -19.79 -25.00 23.00
CA LEU A 132 -19.11 -24.96 21.70
C LEU A 132 -19.21 -26.34 21.02
N THR A 133 -19.83 -26.45 19.85
CA THR A 133 -19.91 -27.69 19.06
C THR A 133 -18.91 -27.72 17.91
N GLU A 134 -18.43 -26.56 17.50
CA GLU A 134 -17.66 -26.35 16.26
C GLU A 134 -16.36 -27.17 16.22
N ASP A 135 -15.71 -27.42 17.35
CA ASP A 135 -14.47 -28.21 17.37
C ASP A 135 -14.73 -29.72 17.20
N PHE A 136 -15.91 -30.20 17.61
CA PHE A 136 -16.36 -31.56 17.29
C PHE A 136 -16.75 -31.68 15.81
N ASP A 137 -17.44 -30.67 15.27
CA ASP A 137 -17.81 -30.61 13.86
C ASP A 137 -16.55 -30.59 12.97
N MET A 138 -15.53 -29.82 13.35
CA MET A 138 -14.21 -29.82 12.69
C MET A 138 -13.54 -31.20 12.72
N ALA A 139 -13.60 -31.91 13.85
CA ALA A 139 -13.05 -33.25 13.94
C ALA A 139 -13.78 -34.25 13.03
N ALA A 140 -15.10 -34.12 12.90
CA ALA A 140 -15.91 -34.94 11.99
C ALA A 140 -15.60 -34.63 10.51
N LEU A 141 -15.52 -33.35 10.14
CA LEU A 141 -15.15 -32.91 8.79
C LEU A 141 -13.73 -33.36 8.42
N TRP A 142 -12.78 -33.24 9.34
CA TRP A 142 -11.43 -33.76 9.15
C TRP A 142 -11.40 -35.26 8.88
N LYS A 143 -12.18 -36.05 9.65
CA LYS A 143 -12.29 -37.50 9.43
C LYS A 143 -12.79 -37.82 8.02
N LYS A 144 -13.73 -37.03 7.49
CA LYS A 144 -14.19 -37.14 6.11
C LYS A 144 -13.08 -36.79 5.12
N ILE A 145 -12.47 -35.61 5.22
CA ILE A 145 -11.42 -35.11 4.31
C ILE A 145 -10.26 -36.10 4.17
N LYS A 146 -9.77 -36.62 5.30
CA LYS A 146 -8.65 -37.57 5.34
C LYS A 146 -8.91 -38.84 4.50
N GLY A 147 -10.17 -39.23 4.29
CA GLY A 147 -10.54 -40.37 3.46
C GLY A 147 -10.40 -40.14 1.94
N PHE A 148 -10.27 -38.89 1.50
CA PHE A 148 -10.31 -38.48 0.09
C PHE A 148 -9.01 -37.77 -0.37
N GLY A 149 -7.85 -38.32 0.01
CA GLY A 149 -6.54 -37.81 -0.40
C GLY A 149 -6.11 -38.19 -1.83
N LEU A 150 -5.02 -37.58 -2.33
CA LEU A 150 -4.52 -37.75 -3.70
C LEU A 150 -4.08 -39.18 -4.03
N LYS A 151 -3.63 -39.97 -3.04
CA LYS A 151 -3.34 -41.41 -3.26
C LYS A 151 -4.56 -42.17 -3.81
N ASN A 152 -5.77 -41.80 -3.36
CA ASN A 152 -7.00 -42.39 -3.85
C ASN A 152 -7.35 -41.88 -5.25
N ALA A 153 -7.03 -40.62 -5.57
CA ALA A 153 -7.23 -40.07 -6.92
C ALA A 153 -6.30 -40.75 -7.93
N LEU A 154 -5.02 -40.94 -7.59
CA LEU A 154 -4.03 -41.61 -8.43
C LEU A 154 -4.35 -43.09 -8.71
N THR A 155 -5.08 -43.74 -7.80
CA THR A 155 -5.53 -45.14 -7.96
C THR A 155 -6.91 -45.24 -8.62
N GLY A 156 -7.51 -44.12 -9.03
CA GLY A 156 -8.84 -44.06 -9.65
C GLY A 156 -9.99 -44.35 -8.69
N LYS A 157 -9.74 -44.42 -7.37
CA LYS A 157 -10.78 -44.66 -6.36
C LYS A 157 -11.68 -43.45 -6.15
N ILE A 158 -11.18 -42.25 -6.46
CA ILE A 158 -11.94 -41.01 -6.43
C ILE A 158 -11.59 -40.18 -7.68
N ILE A 159 -12.56 -39.40 -8.16
CA ILE A 159 -12.36 -38.38 -9.19
C ILE A 159 -11.83 -37.08 -8.56
N ALA A 160 -11.28 -36.16 -9.37
CA ALA A 160 -10.76 -34.87 -8.89
C ALA A 160 -11.84 -34.07 -8.14
N GLU A 161 -13.11 -34.17 -8.55
CA GLU A 161 -14.26 -33.53 -7.93
C GLU A 161 -14.60 -34.08 -6.54
N ALA A 162 -14.12 -35.27 -6.18
CA ALA A 162 -14.31 -35.87 -4.85
C ALA A 162 -13.10 -35.63 -3.92
N TYR A 163 -12.00 -35.08 -4.44
CA TYR A 163 -10.80 -34.76 -3.67
C TYR A 163 -11.09 -33.88 -2.44
N LEU A 164 -10.48 -34.20 -1.29
CA LEU A 164 -10.77 -33.60 0.03
C LEU A 164 -12.26 -33.65 0.42
N GLY A 165 -12.98 -34.67 -0.03
CA GLY A 165 -14.39 -34.87 0.26
C GLY A 165 -15.34 -33.96 -0.53
N GLY A 166 -14.84 -33.29 -1.58
CA GLY A 166 -15.61 -32.38 -2.41
C GLY A 166 -15.63 -30.94 -1.89
N LEU A 167 -16.01 -30.00 -2.76
CA LEU A 167 -16.04 -28.57 -2.45
C LEU A 167 -17.01 -28.24 -1.31
N GLU A 168 -18.17 -28.90 -1.23
CA GLU A 168 -19.15 -28.69 -0.16
C GLU A 168 -18.59 -29.02 1.23
N THR A 169 -17.78 -30.08 1.34
CA THR A 169 -17.14 -30.47 2.60
C THR A 169 -16.11 -29.42 3.02
N LEU A 170 -15.30 -28.93 2.08
CA LEU A 170 -14.33 -27.87 2.36
C LEU A 170 -15.01 -26.54 2.71
N ASN A 171 -16.08 -26.16 2.01
CA ASN A 171 -16.85 -24.95 2.33
C ASN A 171 -17.50 -25.05 3.72
N SER A 172 -17.96 -26.25 4.12
CA SER A 172 -18.47 -26.48 5.47
C SER A 172 -17.38 -26.31 6.51
N MET A 173 -16.18 -26.85 6.25
CA MET A 173 -15.02 -26.72 7.14
C MET A 173 -14.52 -25.27 7.21
N GLU A 174 -14.53 -24.54 6.09
CA GLU A 174 -14.24 -23.11 6.04
C GLU A 174 -15.24 -22.34 6.90
N LYS A 175 -16.55 -22.58 6.73
CA LYS A 175 -17.59 -21.93 7.53
C LYS A 175 -17.36 -22.13 9.04
N THR A 176 -17.18 -23.39 9.48
CA THR A 176 -16.89 -23.69 10.89
C THR A 176 -15.58 -23.04 11.36
N THR A 177 -14.57 -22.95 10.48
CA THR A 177 -13.31 -22.27 10.79
C THR A 177 -13.50 -20.76 10.98
N LEU A 178 -14.33 -20.11 10.15
CA LEU A 178 -14.63 -18.69 10.27
C LEU A 178 -15.48 -18.38 11.51
N GLU A 179 -16.31 -19.31 11.98
CA GLU A 179 -17.06 -19.17 13.25
C GLU A 179 -16.12 -19.03 14.46
N PHE A 180 -14.94 -19.68 14.44
CA PHE A 180 -13.93 -19.49 15.49
C PHE A 180 -13.28 -18.09 15.50
N LYS A 181 -13.51 -17.23 14.50
CA LYS A 181 -13.03 -15.84 14.56
C LYS A 181 -13.84 -14.97 15.52
N GLN A 182 -15.04 -15.42 15.91
CA GLN A 182 -15.90 -14.74 16.89
C GLN A 182 -15.25 -14.66 18.27
N GLU A 183 -15.44 -13.54 18.97
CA GLU A 183 -14.83 -13.27 20.28
C GLU A 183 -15.25 -14.31 21.32
N SER A 184 -16.55 -14.59 21.40
CA SER A 184 -17.11 -15.52 22.41
C SER A 184 -16.59 -16.96 22.26
N LYS A 185 -16.35 -17.38 21.01
CA LYS A 185 -15.82 -18.71 20.68
C LYS A 185 -14.34 -18.81 21.06
N GLN A 186 -13.58 -17.75 20.80
CA GLN A 186 -12.18 -17.66 21.23
C GLN A 186 -12.05 -17.57 22.75
N GLU A 187 -12.92 -16.81 23.43
CA GLU A 187 -12.96 -16.74 24.90
C GLU A 187 -13.17 -18.13 25.50
N PHE A 188 -14.16 -18.89 24.99
CA PHE A 188 -14.40 -20.26 25.42
C PHE A 188 -13.16 -21.14 25.26
N LEU A 189 -12.55 -21.14 24.06
CA LEU A 189 -11.35 -21.93 23.80
C LEU A 189 -10.17 -21.52 24.68
N PHE A 190 -9.96 -20.22 24.87
CA PHE A 190 -8.87 -19.67 25.68
C PHE A 190 -8.92 -20.20 27.12
N PHE A 191 -10.10 -20.19 27.75
CA PHE A 191 -10.26 -20.70 29.13
C PHE A 191 -10.46 -22.23 29.22
N LYS A 192 -10.73 -22.93 28.11
CA LYS A 192 -10.83 -24.39 28.05
C LYS A 192 -9.59 -25.01 27.42
N ALA A 193 -8.47 -25.00 28.16
CA ALA A 193 -7.17 -25.48 27.69
C ALA A 193 -7.19 -26.87 27.04
N GLU A 194 -7.97 -27.83 27.57
CA GLU A 194 -8.08 -29.17 26.99
C GLU A 194 -8.77 -29.20 25.62
N ARG A 195 -9.73 -28.30 25.38
CA ARG A 195 -10.40 -28.15 24.07
C ARG A 195 -9.41 -27.54 23.06
N SER A 196 -8.72 -26.48 23.46
CA SER A 196 -7.68 -25.83 22.64
C SER A 196 -6.53 -26.77 22.27
N LYS A 197 -6.05 -27.60 23.21
CA LYS A 197 -5.02 -28.62 22.91
C LYS A 197 -5.50 -29.67 21.91
N LYS A 198 -6.75 -30.14 22.03
CA LYS A 198 -7.33 -31.09 21.06
C LYS A 198 -7.42 -30.49 19.67
N LEU A 199 -7.87 -29.24 19.57
CA LEU A 199 -7.93 -28.52 18.29
C LEU A 199 -6.53 -28.30 17.70
N LEU A 200 -5.54 -27.93 18.51
CA LEU A 200 -4.14 -27.81 18.07
C LEU A 200 -3.61 -29.13 17.51
N SER A 201 -3.84 -30.26 18.21
CA SER A 201 -3.43 -31.59 17.72
C SER A 201 -4.13 -31.98 16.41
N LEU A 202 -5.38 -31.54 16.20
CA LEU A 202 -6.09 -31.73 14.93
C LEU A 202 -5.41 -30.96 13.80
N VAL A 203 -5.09 -29.68 14.05
CA VAL A 203 -4.43 -28.78 13.11
C VAL A 203 -3.03 -29.28 12.72
N GLU A 204 -2.26 -29.82 13.67
CA GLU A 204 -0.97 -30.47 13.40
C GLU A 204 -1.11 -31.66 12.45
N LYS A 205 -2.15 -32.48 12.63
CA LYS A 205 -2.45 -33.61 11.72
C LYS A 205 -2.85 -33.13 10.34
N MET A 206 -3.63 -32.05 10.24
CA MET A 206 -4.00 -31.43 8.96
C MET A 206 -2.75 -30.93 8.21
N LYS A 207 -1.81 -30.30 8.92
CA LYS A 207 -0.56 -29.80 8.35
C LYS A 207 0.33 -30.90 7.79
N LEU A 208 0.50 -32.01 8.53
CA LEU A 208 1.25 -33.16 8.06
C LEU A 208 0.64 -33.79 6.81
N PHE A 209 -0.70 -33.92 6.78
CA PHE A 209 -1.41 -34.43 5.61
C PHE A 209 -1.30 -33.49 4.41
N LEU A 210 -1.42 -32.17 4.61
CA LEU A 210 -1.21 -31.19 3.55
C LEU A 210 0.17 -31.33 2.90
N ALA A 211 1.23 -31.45 3.70
CA ALA A 211 2.58 -31.65 3.18
C ALA A 211 2.71 -32.95 2.36
N GLU A 212 2.07 -34.03 2.81
CA GLU A 212 2.02 -35.29 2.06
C GLU A 212 1.29 -35.12 0.71
N GLU A 213 0.15 -34.45 0.70
CA GLU A 213 -0.66 -34.19 -0.49
C GLU A 213 0.08 -33.31 -1.51
N GLU A 214 0.78 -32.27 -1.05
CA GLU A 214 1.60 -31.42 -1.92
C GLU A 214 2.72 -32.20 -2.60
N ASN A 215 3.47 -33.01 -1.84
CA ASN A 215 4.53 -33.85 -2.40
C ASN A 215 3.97 -34.82 -3.46
N ILE A 216 2.82 -35.44 -3.19
CA ILE A 216 2.17 -36.34 -4.15
C ILE A 216 1.78 -35.58 -5.43
N LEU A 217 1.22 -34.38 -5.30
CA LEU A 217 0.82 -33.57 -6.44
C LEU A 217 2.03 -33.14 -7.28
N GLU A 218 3.12 -32.71 -6.64
CA GLU A 218 4.35 -32.31 -7.33
C GLU A 218 4.95 -33.49 -8.12
N ASP A 219 5.06 -34.67 -7.50
CA ASP A 219 5.62 -35.86 -8.14
C ASP A 219 4.76 -36.43 -9.27
N ASN A 220 3.45 -36.13 -9.27
CA ASN A 220 2.48 -36.77 -10.18
C ASN A 220 1.66 -35.77 -11.02
N ALA A 221 2.05 -34.49 -11.09
CA ALA A 221 1.28 -33.45 -11.77
C ALA A 221 0.95 -33.81 -13.23
N ALA A 222 1.87 -34.46 -13.94
CA ALA A 222 1.70 -34.88 -15.33
C ALA A 222 0.63 -35.97 -15.54
N ARG A 223 0.14 -36.61 -14.47
CA ARG A 223 -0.88 -37.68 -14.53
C ARG A 223 -2.31 -37.14 -14.49
N PHE A 224 -2.50 -35.86 -14.20
CA PHE A 224 -3.79 -35.21 -14.12
C PHE A 224 -4.05 -34.37 -15.38
N THR A 225 -5.32 -34.24 -15.76
CA THR A 225 -5.69 -33.27 -16.81
C THR A 225 -5.53 -31.84 -16.28
N SER A 226 -5.47 -30.85 -17.18
CA SER A 226 -5.40 -29.44 -16.78
C SER A 226 -6.59 -29.03 -15.89
N THR A 227 -7.79 -29.51 -16.22
CA THR A 227 -9.01 -29.27 -15.43
C THR A 227 -8.93 -29.92 -14.05
N ASP A 228 -8.47 -31.17 -13.97
CA ASP A 228 -8.30 -31.86 -12.68
C ASP A 228 -7.27 -31.14 -11.80
N LEU A 229 -6.15 -30.68 -12.39
CA LEU A 229 -5.13 -29.92 -11.67
C LEU A 229 -5.68 -28.61 -11.11
N GLU A 230 -6.54 -27.91 -11.84
CA GLU A 230 -7.19 -26.68 -11.34
C GLU A 230 -8.12 -26.98 -10.16
N ILE A 231 -8.91 -28.05 -10.24
CA ILE A 231 -9.79 -28.50 -9.15
C ILE A 231 -8.97 -28.89 -7.93
N ILE A 232 -7.92 -29.68 -8.10
CA ILE A 232 -7.06 -30.14 -7.00
C ILE A 232 -6.34 -28.95 -6.35
N ASN A 233 -5.74 -28.06 -7.15
CA ASN A 233 -5.00 -26.91 -6.63
C ASN A 233 -5.91 -25.94 -5.87
N SER A 234 -7.08 -25.60 -6.41
CA SER A 234 -8.02 -24.70 -5.72
C SER A 234 -8.45 -25.24 -4.36
N ARG A 235 -8.64 -26.55 -4.25
CA ARG A 235 -9.00 -27.23 -3.00
C ARG A 235 -7.86 -27.31 -2.00
N ILE A 236 -6.63 -27.62 -2.45
CA ILE A 236 -5.44 -27.55 -1.59
C ILE A 236 -5.25 -26.14 -1.04
N ILE A 237 -5.43 -25.10 -1.87
CA ILE A 237 -5.30 -23.70 -1.45
C ILE A 237 -6.32 -23.37 -0.36
N LEU A 238 -7.60 -23.72 -0.56
CA LEU A 238 -8.65 -23.51 0.45
C LEU A 238 -8.34 -24.29 1.74
N PHE A 239 -7.87 -25.54 1.63
CA PHE A 239 -7.55 -26.35 2.79
C PHE A 239 -6.33 -25.83 3.58
N LYS A 240 -5.33 -25.27 2.89
CA LYS A 240 -4.21 -24.54 3.51
C LYS A 240 -4.70 -23.29 4.25
N ASP A 241 -5.63 -22.55 3.68
CA ASP A 241 -6.20 -21.36 4.33
C ASP A 241 -6.93 -21.74 5.62
N ILE A 242 -7.75 -22.79 5.58
CA ILE A 242 -8.45 -23.33 6.75
C ILE A 242 -7.44 -23.72 7.85
N GLN A 243 -6.43 -24.52 7.49
CA GLN A 243 -5.40 -24.96 8.42
C GLN A 243 -4.64 -23.78 9.04
N TRP A 244 -4.27 -22.81 8.20
CA TRP A 244 -3.55 -21.61 8.60
C TRP A 244 -4.37 -20.72 9.54
N ILE A 245 -5.64 -20.48 9.24
CA ILE A 245 -6.53 -19.67 10.10
C ILE A 245 -6.60 -20.28 11.50
N LEU A 246 -6.80 -21.60 11.61
CA LEU A 246 -6.84 -22.27 12.90
C LEU A 246 -5.51 -22.19 13.65
N GLU A 247 -4.38 -22.44 12.98
CA GLU A 247 -3.05 -22.42 13.60
C GLU A 247 -2.63 -20.99 14.00
N LYS A 248 -2.65 -20.06 13.04
CA LYS A 248 -1.97 -18.77 13.12
C LYS A 248 -2.89 -17.62 13.51
N ASP A 249 -4.11 -17.56 12.98
CA ASP A 249 -5.05 -16.46 13.27
C ASP A 249 -5.81 -16.68 14.58
N ILE A 250 -5.98 -17.94 15.02
CA ILE A 250 -6.74 -18.27 16.23
C ILE A 250 -5.82 -18.77 17.34
N LEU A 251 -5.27 -19.99 17.21
CA LEU A 251 -4.60 -20.66 18.33
C LEU A 251 -3.28 -19.99 18.73
N ALA A 252 -2.48 -19.51 17.77
CA ALA A 252 -1.22 -18.82 18.06
C ALA A 252 -1.40 -17.48 18.78
N ASN A 253 -2.62 -16.91 18.79
CA ASN A 253 -2.91 -15.68 19.50
C ASN A 253 -3.11 -15.88 21.00
N PHE A 254 -3.55 -17.05 21.46
CA PHE A 254 -3.78 -17.30 22.89
C PHE A 254 -2.53 -17.09 23.76
N PRO A 255 -1.35 -17.68 23.47
CA PRO A 255 -0.16 -17.40 24.27
C PRO A 255 0.26 -15.92 24.18
N LYS A 256 0.08 -15.26 23.03
CA LYS A 256 0.40 -13.83 22.86
C LYS A 256 -0.49 -12.93 23.74
N ILE A 257 -1.78 -13.25 23.83
CA ILE A 257 -2.74 -12.53 24.68
C ILE A 257 -2.37 -12.67 26.15
N CYS A 258 -2.02 -13.88 26.60
CA CYS A 258 -1.58 -14.12 27.98
C CYS A 258 -0.26 -13.40 28.31
N ASP A 259 0.69 -13.40 27.37
CA ASP A 259 1.97 -12.69 27.57
C ASP A 259 1.79 -11.18 27.62
N LEU A 260 0.95 -10.62 26.74
CA LEU A 260 0.65 -9.20 26.65
C LEU A 260 -0.01 -8.66 27.92
N SER A 261 -0.83 -9.48 28.60
CA SER A 261 -1.46 -9.10 29.86
C SER A 261 -0.50 -9.13 31.07
N GLY A 262 0.73 -9.61 30.89
CA GLY A 262 1.69 -9.83 31.97
C GLY A 262 1.32 -10.98 32.92
N ALA A 263 0.30 -11.78 32.60
CA ALA A 263 -0.12 -12.91 33.43
C ALA A 263 0.81 -14.10 33.21
N LYS A 264 1.12 -14.85 34.28
CA LYS A 264 1.99 -16.03 34.16
C LYS A 264 1.23 -17.24 33.62
N LYS A 265 -0.09 -17.27 33.85
CA LYS A 265 -0.98 -18.37 33.43
C LYS A 265 -2.33 -17.80 33.01
N ILE A 266 -2.95 -18.46 32.02
CA ILE A 266 -4.31 -18.13 31.54
C ILE A 266 -5.34 -18.08 32.68
N SER A 267 -5.21 -18.95 33.69
CA SER A 267 -6.13 -19.01 34.84
C SER A 267 -6.12 -17.76 35.73
N GLU A 268 -5.12 -16.88 35.61
CA GLU A 268 -5.03 -15.62 36.35
C GLU A 268 -5.87 -14.51 35.70
N LEU A 269 -6.32 -14.70 34.46
CA LEU A 269 -7.10 -13.73 33.71
C LEU A 269 -8.60 -13.91 33.94
N LYS A 270 -9.30 -12.79 34.00
CA LYS A 270 -10.76 -12.76 33.96
C LYS A 270 -11.24 -12.72 32.51
N PRO A 271 -12.46 -13.23 32.22
CA PRO A 271 -13.10 -13.07 30.91
C PRO A 271 -13.08 -11.64 30.36
N ALA A 272 -13.42 -10.64 31.18
CA ALA A 272 -13.38 -9.23 30.80
C ALA A 272 -11.98 -8.75 30.38
N SER A 273 -10.92 -9.29 31.00
CA SER A 273 -9.53 -8.97 30.63
C SER A 273 -9.14 -9.60 29.30
N PHE A 274 -9.59 -10.83 29.05
CA PHE A 274 -9.32 -11.52 27.78
C PHE A 274 -9.82 -10.69 26.59
N LYS A 275 -11.04 -10.15 26.64
CA LYS A 275 -11.64 -9.37 25.55
C LYS A 275 -10.77 -8.18 25.16
N LYS A 276 -10.41 -7.35 26.14
CA LYS A 276 -9.56 -6.17 25.96
C LYS A 276 -8.17 -6.54 25.44
N TYR A 277 -7.49 -7.52 26.04
CA TYR A 277 -6.15 -7.93 25.56
C TYR A 277 -6.18 -8.65 24.20
N ARG A 278 -7.27 -9.35 23.86
CA ARG A 278 -7.50 -9.90 22.52
C ARG A 278 -7.58 -8.78 21.49
N GLN A 279 -8.38 -7.74 21.74
CA GLN A 279 -8.49 -6.60 20.83
C GLN A 279 -7.13 -5.94 20.59
N ILE A 280 -6.38 -5.68 21.67
CA ILE A 280 -5.04 -5.09 21.59
C ILE A 280 -4.11 -5.98 20.77
N ASN A 281 -4.09 -7.29 21.05
CA ASN A 281 -3.22 -8.22 20.34
C ASN A 281 -3.55 -8.30 18.84
N LEU A 282 -4.83 -8.35 18.47
CA LEU A 282 -5.27 -8.39 17.08
C LEU A 282 -4.93 -7.10 16.34
N LEU A 283 -5.07 -5.93 16.98
CA LEU A 283 -4.66 -4.65 16.39
C LEU A 283 -3.14 -4.54 16.26
N LEU A 284 -2.36 -5.04 17.21
CA LEU A 284 -0.91 -5.09 17.10
C LEU A 284 -0.46 -6.04 15.97
N ASN A 285 -1.14 -7.18 15.79
CA ASN A 285 -0.91 -8.04 14.64
C ASN A 285 -1.28 -7.35 13.31
N ALA A 286 -2.39 -6.59 13.28
CA ALA A 286 -2.76 -5.79 12.11
C ALA A 286 -1.70 -4.73 11.81
N LEU A 287 -1.20 -4.04 12.84
CA LEU A 287 -0.14 -3.05 12.73
C LEU A 287 1.16 -3.67 12.17
N ASP A 288 1.55 -4.88 12.61
CA ASP A 288 2.71 -5.62 12.08
C ASP A 288 2.62 -5.85 10.55
N ARG A 289 1.40 -5.99 10.01
CA ARG A 289 1.17 -6.19 8.57
C ARG A 289 1.05 -4.89 7.79
N LEU A 290 0.56 -3.84 8.43
CA LEU A 290 0.44 -2.51 7.85
C LEU A 290 1.79 -1.77 7.86
N GLU A 291 2.65 -2.06 8.83
CA GLU A 291 4.00 -1.55 8.89
C GLU A 291 4.90 -2.31 7.88
N VAL A 292 5.39 -1.61 6.85
CA VAL A 292 6.21 -2.23 5.78
C VAL A 292 7.65 -1.68 5.72
N ARG A 293 8.00 -0.69 6.56
CA ARG A 293 9.33 -0.03 6.54
C ARG A 293 10.10 -0.06 7.86
N GLY A 294 9.43 -0.23 9.00
CA GLY A 294 10.10 -0.31 10.30
C GLY A 294 10.64 1.01 10.88
N ARG A 295 10.48 2.12 10.17
CA ARG A 295 10.79 3.48 10.65
C ARG A 295 9.48 4.25 10.85
N ASP A 296 9.56 5.41 11.50
CA ASP A 296 8.47 6.32 11.85
C ASP A 296 7.81 6.07 13.22
N SER A 297 6.51 6.31 13.37
CA SER A 297 5.82 6.28 14.66
C SER A 297 4.56 5.45 14.60
N ALA A 298 4.23 4.76 15.69
CA ALA A 298 2.99 4.01 15.81
C ALA A 298 2.31 4.28 17.15
N GLY A 299 0.99 4.31 17.13
CA GLY A 299 0.17 4.49 18.31
C GLY A 299 -0.99 3.50 18.37
N LEU A 300 -1.43 3.24 19.60
CA LEU A 300 -2.56 2.39 19.91
C LEU A 300 -3.38 3.05 21.01
N GLN A 301 -4.69 3.10 20.82
CA GLN A 301 -5.63 3.61 21.79
C GLN A 301 -6.70 2.56 22.07
N ILE A 302 -7.02 2.36 23.34
CA ILE A 302 -8.13 1.51 23.79
C ILE A 302 -9.08 2.38 24.59
N VAL A 303 -10.37 2.29 24.28
CA VAL A 303 -11.47 3.02 24.89
C VAL A 303 -12.47 2.02 25.41
N PHE A 304 -12.87 2.11 26.67
CA PHE A 304 -13.97 1.31 27.20
C PHE A 304 -14.87 2.12 28.12
N THR A 305 -16.16 1.79 28.09
CA THR A 305 -17.18 2.45 28.91
C THR A 305 -17.59 1.53 30.05
N LEU A 306 -17.42 1.99 31.27
CA LEU A 306 -17.71 1.20 32.47
C LEU A 306 -19.21 0.97 32.61
N GLU A 307 -19.57 -0.24 33.04
CA GLU A 307 -20.97 -0.60 33.31
C GLU A 307 -21.47 0.04 34.62
N LYS A 308 -20.63 0.12 35.65
CA LYS A 308 -21.00 0.61 36.98
C LYS A 308 -20.13 1.79 37.38
N GLU A 309 -20.74 2.91 37.75
CA GLU A 309 -20.02 4.10 38.21
C GLU A 309 -19.13 3.83 39.44
N LYS A 310 -19.59 2.98 40.37
CA LYS A 310 -18.84 2.59 41.58
C LYS A 310 -17.53 1.88 41.29
N ASP A 311 -17.35 1.33 40.09
CA ASP A 311 -16.10 0.64 39.74
C ASP A 311 -14.92 1.61 39.70
N MET A 312 -15.15 2.89 39.38
CA MET A 312 -14.10 3.92 39.43
C MET A 312 -13.59 4.13 40.85
N GLU A 313 -14.48 4.22 41.85
CA GLU A 313 -14.07 4.40 43.25
C GLU A 313 -13.21 3.23 43.72
N ASN A 314 -13.61 2.01 43.37
CA ASN A 314 -12.87 0.79 43.67
C ASN A 314 -11.50 0.76 42.99
N ILE A 315 -11.40 1.21 41.73
CA ILE A 315 -10.11 1.32 41.04
C ILE A 315 -9.19 2.30 41.75
N LEU A 316 -9.67 3.49 42.11
CA LEU A 316 -8.83 4.50 42.76
C LEU A 316 -8.30 3.99 44.11
N LEU A 317 -9.12 3.26 44.88
CA LEU A 317 -8.67 2.58 46.10
C LEU A 317 -7.58 1.54 45.81
N LYS A 318 -7.80 0.68 44.82
CA LYS A 318 -6.84 -0.35 44.40
C LYS A 318 -5.52 0.24 43.91
N LEU A 319 -5.56 1.38 43.20
CA LEU A 319 -4.35 2.09 42.75
C LEU A 319 -3.58 2.67 43.95
N LYS A 320 -4.27 3.17 44.98
CA LYS A 320 -3.63 3.61 46.23
C LYS A 320 -2.97 2.45 46.97
N GLU A 321 -3.67 1.32 47.11
CA GLU A 321 -3.15 0.10 47.75
C GLU A 321 -1.89 -0.42 47.04
N LYS A 322 -1.83 -0.29 45.71
CA LYS A 322 -0.68 -0.70 44.89
C LYS A 322 0.42 0.34 44.77
N GLY A 323 0.26 1.54 45.34
CA GLY A 323 1.23 2.64 45.18
C GLY A 323 1.29 3.23 43.76
N LEU A 324 0.25 3.06 42.95
CA LEU A 324 0.17 3.52 41.55
C LEU A 324 -0.66 4.81 41.37
N TYR A 325 -1.16 5.39 42.46
CA TYR A 325 -2.09 6.52 42.40
C TYR A 325 -1.47 7.80 41.82
N GLU A 326 -0.22 8.12 42.18
CA GLU A 326 0.49 9.30 41.66
C GLU A 326 0.85 9.16 40.17
N ASP A 327 1.26 7.96 39.74
CA ASP A 327 1.49 7.66 38.32
C ASP A 327 0.18 7.81 37.52
N TYR A 328 -0.92 7.28 38.05
CA TYR A 328 -2.24 7.48 37.48
C TYR A 328 -2.61 8.97 37.35
N LEU A 329 -2.43 9.79 38.38
CA LEU A 329 -2.77 11.21 38.33
C LEU A 329 -1.94 11.95 37.26
N THR A 330 -0.65 11.65 37.16
CA THR A 330 0.26 12.24 36.16
C THR A 330 -0.14 11.86 34.73
N ARG A 331 -0.57 10.62 34.53
CA ARG A 331 -1.03 10.09 33.23
C ARG A 331 -2.45 10.55 32.89
N ALA A 332 -3.26 10.86 33.89
CA ALA A 332 -4.65 11.31 33.77
C ALA A 332 -4.80 12.84 33.60
N GLU A 333 -3.69 13.58 33.63
CA GLU A 333 -3.67 15.01 33.36
C GLU A 333 -4.19 15.33 31.95
N GLU A 334 -5.05 16.34 31.84
CA GLU A 334 -5.61 16.76 30.56
C GLU A 334 -4.54 17.49 29.73
N LYS A 335 -4.05 16.82 28.68
CA LYS A 335 -3.03 17.33 27.74
C LYS A 335 -3.14 16.67 26.37
N ASP A 336 -2.29 17.09 25.44
CA ASP A 336 -2.10 16.39 24.17
C ASP A 336 -1.72 14.92 24.41
N LEU A 337 -2.23 14.00 23.59
CA LEU A 337 -2.00 12.57 23.77
C LEU A 337 -0.51 12.24 23.60
N VAL A 338 0.08 11.71 24.65
CA VAL A 338 1.47 11.21 24.71
C VAL A 338 1.48 9.74 25.12
N ASN A 339 2.65 9.08 25.09
CA ASN A 339 2.72 7.68 25.48
C ASN A 339 2.30 7.49 26.95
N GLY A 340 1.42 6.52 27.19
CA GLY A 340 0.89 6.22 28.51
C GLY A 340 -0.26 7.13 28.96
N ALA A 341 -0.69 8.12 28.17
CA ALA A 341 -1.80 9.00 28.55
C ALA A 341 -3.08 8.20 28.89
N ILE A 342 -3.73 8.58 29.99
CA ILE A 342 -5.01 8.05 30.44
C ILE A 342 -6.02 9.19 30.37
N LEU A 343 -7.19 8.95 29.81
CA LEU A 343 -8.27 9.93 29.82
C LEU A 343 -9.51 9.31 30.48
N ILE A 344 -10.09 10.04 31.43
CA ILE A 344 -11.32 9.67 32.12
C ILE A 344 -12.37 10.72 31.82
N ALA A 345 -13.43 10.32 31.13
CA ALA A 345 -14.54 11.18 30.77
C ALA A 345 -15.83 10.70 31.42
N ALA A 346 -16.56 11.59 32.09
CA ALA A 346 -17.88 11.31 32.62
C ALA A 346 -18.95 11.98 31.76
N ASN A 347 -19.78 11.18 31.09
CA ASN A 347 -20.84 11.66 30.23
C ASN A 347 -22.19 11.67 30.98
N VAL A 348 -22.86 12.81 31.00
CA VAL A 348 -24.14 13.04 31.71
C VAL A 348 -25.35 12.90 30.78
N ASN A 349 -25.15 12.85 29.46
CA ASN A 349 -26.23 12.90 28.45
C ASN A 349 -26.59 11.53 27.83
N ALA A 350 -25.93 10.43 28.22
CA ALA A 350 -26.15 9.09 27.65
C ALA A 350 -27.40 8.35 28.19
N GLY A 351 -28.49 9.07 28.44
CA GLY A 351 -29.75 8.56 28.98
C GLY A 351 -29.70 8.31 30.50
N THR A 352 -30.21 9.26 31.29
CA THR A 352 -30.48 9.22 32.76
C THR A 352 -29.37 8.80 33.74
N ALA A 353 -28.37 8.00 33.37
CA ALA A 353 -27.26 7.55 34.21
C ALA A 353 -25.93 8.07 33.67
N LYS A 354 -25.00 8.42 34.57
CA LYS A 354 -23.69 8.97 34.21
C LYS A 354 -22.79 7.80 33.77
N LYS A 355 -22.32 7.83 32.53
CA LYS A 355 -21.41 6.80 31.99
C LYS A 355 -19.98 7.29 32.09
N THR A 356 -19.07 6.44 32.55
CA THR A 356 -17.64 6.77 32.59
C THR A 356 -16.91 6.05 31.47
N THR A 357 -16.28 6.81 30.58
CA THR A 357 -15.43 6.32 29.52
C THR A 357 -13.96 6.48 29.93
N VAL A 358 -13.19 5.43 29.74
CA VAL A 358 -11.77 5.36 30.07
C VAL A 358 -11.00 5.09 28.79
N THR A 359 -9.96 5.87 28.53
CA THR A 359 -9.11 5.73 27.35
C THR A 359 -7.65 5.59 27.77
N PHE A 360 -6.96 4.58 27.24
CA PHE A 360 -5.51 4.41 27.36
C PHE A 360 -4.88 4.65 26.00
N THR A 361 -3.81 5.45 25.94
CA THR A 361 -3.05 5.71 24.71
C THR A 361 -1.59 5.29 24.90
N TYR A 362 -1.08 4.52 23.95
CA TYR A 362 0.31 4.06 23.88
C TYR A 362 0.92 4.52 22.57
N LYS A 363 2.15 5.02 22.61
CA LYS A 363 2.85 5.55 21.43
C LYS A 363 4.31 5.13 21.46
N THR A 364 4.88 4.96 20.28
CA THR A 364 6.31 4.77 20.07
C THR A 364 6.72 5.45 18.77
N PHE A 365 7.97 5.86 18.68
CA PHE A 365 8.52 6.45 17.47
C PHE A 365 10.01 6.17 17.34
N SER A 366 10.47 6.14 16.09
CA SER A 366 11.88 6.03 15.75
C SER A 366 12.17 6.68 14.40
N ILE A 367 13.12 7.60 14.39
CA ILE A 367 13.59 8.24 13.14
C ILE A 367 14.29 7.20 12.25
N VAL A 368 14.99 6.25 12.88
CA VAL A 368 15.67 5.12 12.23
C VAL A 368 15.32 3.85 12.99
N GLY A 369 14.46 3.02 12.40
CA GLY A 369 14.02 1.76 13.00
C GLY A 369 14.14 0.57 12.06
N GLU A 370 13.76 -0.59 12.59
CA GLU A 370 13.72 -1.88 11.88
C GLU A 370 12.30 -2.41 11.88
N LEU A 371 11.96 -3.22 10.87
CA LEU A 371 10.62 -3.76 10.71
C LEU A 371 10.21 -4.63 11.91
N GLY A 372 9.05 -4.31 12.51
CA GLY A 372 8.53 -4.98 13.70
C GLY A 372 8.99 -4.36 15.02
N ARG A 373 9.87 -3.34 15.00
CA ARG A 373 10.29 -2.62 16.20
C ARG A 373 9.11 -1.93 16.88
N ASN A 374 8.32 -1.16 16.14
CA ASN A 374 7.24 -0.36 16.72
C ASN A 374 6.22 -1.24 17.45
N VAL A 375 5.80 -2.34 16.83
CA VAL A 375 4.90 -3.31 17.47
C VAL A 375 5.57 -4.00 18.66
N GLY A 376 6.85 -4.36 18.55
CA GLY A 376 7.64 -4.91 19.66
C GLY A 376 7.67 -3.96 20.87
N ASP A 377 7.95 -2.68 20.63
CA ASP A 377 8.00 -1.63 21.65
C ASP A 377 6.61 -1.44 22.30
N LEU A 378 5.55 -1.33 21.50
CA LEU A 378 4.17 -1.22 22.01
C LEU A 378 3.77 -2.42 22.87
N ARG A 379 4.10 -3.65 22.44
CA ARG A 379 3.87 -4.86 23.25
C ARG A 379 4.58 -4.78 24.59
N GLN A 380 5.84 -4.34 24.62
CA GLN A 380 6.60 -4.21 25.85
C GLN A 380 6.07 -3.11 26.76
N ILE A 381 5.67 -1.97 26.21
CA ILE A 381 5.07 -0.85 26.97
C ILE A 381 3.78 -1.32 27.63
N ILE A 382 2.86 -1.93 26.87
CA ILE A 382 1.57 -2.41 27.37
C ILE A 382 1.74 -3.50 28.42
N LYS A 383 2.64 -4.46 28.19
CA LYS A 383 2.94 -5.55 29.13
C LYS A 383 3.48 -5.05 30.48
N LYS A 384 4.23 -3.94 30.46
CA LYS A 384 4.82 -3.34 31.67
C LYS A 384 3.86 -2.40 32.39
N ASP A 385 2.75 -2.00 31.77
CA ASP A 385 1.77 -1.10 32.38
C ASP A 385 1.03 -1.80 33.53
N GLN A 386 1.22 -1.29 34.75
CA GLN A 386 0.62 -1.86 35.96
C GLN A 386 -0.77 -1.29 36.26
N ILE A 387 -1.16 -0.19 35.60
CA ILE A 387 -2.46 0.47 35.78
C ILE A 387 -3.52 -0.20 34.90
N LEU A 388 -3.21 -0.45 33.62
CA LEU A 388 -4.15 -1.07 32.67
C LEU A 388 -4.84 -2.34 33.21
N PRO A 389 -4.15 -3.32 33.85
CA PRO A 389 -4.78 -4.51 34.41
C PRO A 389 -5.85 -4.23 35.46
N CYS A 390 -5.79 -3.07 36.15
CA CYS A 390 -6.80 -2.69 37.14
C CYS A 390 -8.14 -2.35 36.48
N PHE A 391 -8.09 -1.74 35.29
CA PHE A 391 -9.28 -1.41 34.49
C PHE A 391 -9.71 -2.56 33.60
N ALA A 392 -8.77 -3.30 33.01
CA ALA A 392 -9.05 -4.39 32.08
C ALA A 392 -9.81 -5.55 32.74
N ALA A 393 -9.81 -5.64 34.07
CA ALA A 393 -10.54 -6.66 34.83
C ALA A 393 -12.04 -6.36 35.02
N LEU A 394 -12.53 -5.24 34.50
CA LEU A 394 -13.92 -4.80 34.65
C LEU A 394 -14.77 -5.13 33.43
N ASP A 395 -16.03 -5.47 33.71
CA ASP A 395 -17.09 -5.55 32.71
C ASP A 395 -17.44 -4.14 32.20
N THR A 396 -17.70 -4.05 30.91
CA THR A 396 -17.86 -2.78 30.19
C THR A 396 -19.01 -2.86 29.21
N LEU A 397 -19.68 -1.73 29.01
CA LEU A 397 -20.79 -1.59 28.05
C LEU A 397 -20.31 -1.53 26.61
N TYR A 398 -19.17 -0.87 26.39
CA TYR A 398 -18.57 -0.67 25.07
C TYR A 398 -17.06 -0.84 25.16
N GLU A 399 -16.48 -1.45 24.13
CA GLU A 399 -15.04 -1.69 23.99
C GLU A 399 -14.59 -1.38 22.55
N THR A 400 -13.81 -0.33 22.39
CA THR A 400 -13.29 0.14 21.10
C THR A 400 -11.78 0.28 21.20
N ALA A 401 -11.05 -0.24 20.23
CA ALA A 401 -9.62 0.04 20.11
C ALA A 401 -9.27 0.47 18.69
N LEU A 402 -8.23 1.27 18.55
CA LEU A 402 -7.71 1.74 17.27
C LEU A 402 -6.19 1.87 17.32
N THR A 403 -5.53 1.64 16.20
CA THR A 403 -4.09 1.74 16.05
C THR A 403 -3.73 2.42 14.72
N HIS A 404 -2.58 3.08 14.68
CA HIS A 404 -2.08 3.78 13.52
C HIS A 404 -0.56 3.63 13.41
N THR A 405 -0.05 3.43 12.19
CA THR A 405 1.35 3.63 11.83
C THR A 405 1.44 4.82 10.90
N ARG A 406 2.24 5.81 11.29
CA ARG A 406 2.34 7.11 10.64
C ARG A 406 3.60 7.21 9.81
N TRP A 407 3.46 7.35 8.51
CA TRP A 407 4.49 7.88 7.62
C TRP A 407 4.39 9.42 7.64
N ALA A 408 5.41 10.11 8.15
CA ALA A 408 5.33 11.55 8.37
C ALA A 408 5.40 12.34 7.05
N SER A 409 4.31 12.99 6.67
CA SER A 409 4.22 13.95 5.55
C SER A 409 4.26 15.41 6.04
N VAL A 410 3.47 15.74 7.05
CA VAL A 410 3.42 17.05 7.73
C VAL A 410 3.77 16.87 9.20
N GLY A 411 4.84 17.53 9.66
CA GLY A 411 5.33 17.46 11.05
C GLY A 411 6.34 16.33 11.28
N SER A 412 7.32 16.54 12.15
CA SER A 412 8.43 15.61 12.39
C SER A 412 8.00 14.25 12.97
N ILE A 413 8.89 13.27 12.93
CA ILE A 413 8.71 11.97 13.59
C ILE A 413 8.99 12.18 15.08
N THR A 414 7.95 12.45 15.86
CA THR A 414 8.00 12.63 17.32
C THR A 414 6.78 11.98 17.97
N GLU A 415 6.80 11.85 19.30
CA GLU A 415 5.69 11.26 20.05
C GLU A 415 4.41 12.08 19.95
N GLU A 416 4.51 13.41 19.99
CA GLU A 416 3.38 14.33 19.95
C GLU A 416 2.66 14.20 18.60
N ASN A 417 3.43 14.15 17.51
CA ASN A 417 2.91 14.02 16.15
C ASN A 417 2.44 12.60 15.81
N CYS A 418 2.77 11.61 16.63
CA CYS A 418 2.29 10.24 16.44
C CYS A 418 0.77 10.19 16.67
N HIS A 419 0.03 9.50 15.81
CA HIS A 419 -1.42 9.37 15.95
C HIS A 419 -1.76 8.25 16.94
N PRO A 420 -2.84 8.36 17.73
CA PRO A 420 -3.93 9.35 17.62
C PRO A 420 -3.60 10.72 18.23
N VAL A 421 -4.29 11.76 17.76
CA VAL A 421 -4.22 13.13 18.30
C VAL A 421 -5.60 13.58 18.79
N ASN A 422 -5.66 14.45 19.79
CA ASN A 422 -6.91 14.91 20.40
C ASN A 422 -7.23 16.40 20.13
N ASN A 423 -8.34 16.92 20.64
CA ASN A 423 -8.71 18.34 20.62
C ASN A 423 -8.17 19.17 21.81
N TYR A 424 -7.17 18.70 22.56
CA TYR A 424 -6.58 19.48 23.67
C TYR A 424 -6.01 20.81 23.18
N LYS A 425 -6.06 21.85 24.03
CA LYS A 425 -5.54 23.20 23.75
C LYS A 425 -4.90 23.80 24.99
N LEU A 426 -3.89 24.64 24.81
CA LEU A 426 -3.17 25.29 25.91
C LEU A 426 -4.04 26.29 26.70
N ASP A 427 -4.96 27.00 26.04
CA ASP A 427 -5.95 27.90 26.67
C ASP A 427 -7.34 27.23 26.75
N GLN A 428 -7.42 26.10 27.45
CA GLN A 428 -8.66 25.35 27.58
C GLN A 428 -9.58 26.03 28.62
N LYS A 429 -10.51 26.86 28.14
CA LYS A 429 -11.66 27.32 28.94
C LYS A 429 -12.79 26.30 28.87
N ASN A 430 -13.58 26.20 29.94
CA ASN A 430 -14.80 25.39 30.01
C ASN A 430 -15.64 25.60 28.74
N SER A 431 -15.59 24.62 27.84
CA SER A 431 -16.25 24.72 26.54
C SER A 431 -17.70 24.31 26.70
N TYR A 432 -18.60 25.15 26.16
CA TYR A 432 -20.03 24.87 26.15
C TYR A 432 -20.43 24.34 24.78
N PHE A 433 -21.06 23.16 24.76
CA PHE A 433 -21.61 22.53 23.57
C PHE A 433 -23.13 22.50 23.68
N PRO A 434 -23.88 23.31 22.89
CA PRO A 434 -25.33 23.43 23.05
C PRO A 434 -26.10 22.10 22.97
N PHE A 435 -25.65 21.19 22.11
CA PHE A 435 -26.28 19.87 21.94
C PHE A 435 -25.93 18.87 23.06
N TYR A 436 -24.76 19.04 23.70
CA TYR A 436 -24.26 18.18 24.77
C TYR A 436 -24.01 18.99 26.06
N PRO A 437 -25.07 19.57 26.66
CA PRO A 437 -24.90 20.42 27.83
C PRO A 437 -24.27 19.61 28.97
N LYS A 438 -23.26 20.17 29.64
CA LYS A 438 -22.54 19.54 30.77
C LYS A 438 -21.61 18.36 30.43
N SER A 439 -21.40 18.05 29.16
CA SER A 439 -20.36 17.09 28.74
C SER A 439 -19.08 17.84 28.35
N ALA A 440 -17.93 17.29 28.73
CA ALA A 440 -16.69 17.57 28.00
C ALA A 440 -16.74 16.87 26.63
N ALA A 441 -15.97 17.35 25.66
CA ALA A 441 -15.85 16.71 24.37
C ALA A 441 -14.37 16.37 24.16
N HIS A 442 -14.04 15.10 24.30
CA HIS A 442 -12.75 14.54 23.94
C HIS A 442 -12.91 13.84 22.60
N ILE A 443 -12.15 14.30 21.61
CA ILE A 443 -12.24 13.84 20.24
C ILE A 443 -10.86 13.36 19.84
N ASN A 444 -10.71 12.07 19.61
CA ASN A 444 -9.45 11.45 19.20
C ASN A 444 -9.54 11.02 17.75
N VAL A 445 -8.52 11.33 16.96
CA VAL A 445 -8.52 11.04 15.52
C VAL A 445 -7.22 10.40 15.06
N VAL A 446 -7.33 9.64 13.97
CA VAL A 446 -6.20 9.23 13.14
C VAL A 446 -6.50 9.61 11.69
N LEU A 447 -5.44 9.94 10.96
CA LEU A 447 -5.50 10.31 9.54
C LEU A 447 -4.52 9.47 8.73
N ASN A 448 -5.00 8.95 7.61
CA ASN A 448 -4.17 8.60 6.47
C ASN A 448 -4.42 9.56 5.31
N GLY A 449 -3.36 9.95 4.62
CA GLY A 449 -3.39 11.05 3.66
C GLY A 449 -3.07 12.39 4.32
N ASP A 450 -3.41 13.47 3.63
CA ASP A 450 -3.06 14.84 4.02
C ASP A 450 -4.31 15.74 3.95
N ILE A 451 -4.37 16.74 4.83
CA ILE A 451 -5.34 17.84 4.70
C ILE A 451 -4.63 18.99 3.98
N ASP A 452 -4.81 19.10 2.66
CA ASP A 452 -4.02 20.01 1.80
C ASP A 452 -4.17 21.49 2.22
N ASN A 453 -5.35 21.87 2.72
CA ASN A 453 -5.67 23.22 3.16
C ASN A 453 -5.48 23.45 4.68
N TYR A 454 -4.76 22.58 5.40
CA TYR A 454 -4.59 22.68 6.86
C TYR A 454 -4.00 24.02 7.33
N GLN A 455 -3.14 24.65 6.53
CA GLN A 455 -2.54 25.95 6.88
C GLN A 455 -3.57 27.08 6.94
N ALA A 456 -4.54 27.06 6.02
CA ALA A 456 -5.62 28.04 5.99
C ALA A 456 -6.54 27.84 7.21
N LEU A 457 -6.90 26.59 7.51
CA LEU A 457 -7.71 26.22 8.68
C LEU A 457 -6.98 26.56 10.00
N ARG A 458 -5.67 26.30 10.07
CA ARG A 458 -4.85 26.66 11.24
C ARG A 458 -4.80 28.17 11.48
N ALA A 459 -4.82 28.98 10.42
CA ALA A 459 -4.79 30.44 10.52
C ALA A 459 -6.10 31.03 11.08
N GLU A 460 -7.20 30.28 11.07
CA GLU A 460 -8.45 30.68 11.75
C GLU A 460 -8.39 30.52 13.27
N LEU A 461 -7.39 29.78 13.79
CA LEU A 461 -7.19 29.52 15.21
C LEU A 461 -6.15 30.48 15.81
N PRO A 462 -6.29 30.90 17.08
CA PRO A 462 -5.24 31.65 17.78
C PRO A 462 -3.90 30.89 17.80
N ALA A 463 -2.79 31.60 17.55
CA ALA A 463 -1.48 30.98 17.35
C ALA A 463 -0.99 30.21 18.59
N GLU A 464 -1.35 30.66 19.79
CA GLU A 464 -0.93 30.10 21.08
C GLU A 464 -1.78 28.89 21.53
N MET A 465 -2.80 28.50 20.75
CA MET A 465 -3.79 27.50 21.16
C MET A 465 -3.28 26.05 21.07
N ILE A 466 -2.32 25.78 20.18
CA ILE A 466 -1.77 24.45 19.91
C ILE A 466 -0.30 24.43 20.37
N SER A 467 0.13 23.35 21.03
CA SER A 467 1.53 23.16 21.40
C SER A 467 2.46 23.31 20.18
N PRO A 468 3.59 24.02 20.29
CA PRO A 468 4.55 24.15 19.18
C PRO A 468 5.20 22.82 18.78
N GLU A 469 5.18 21.81 19.65
CA GLU A 469 5.69 20.45 19.38
C GLU A 469 4.75 19.64 18.49
N LEU A 470 3.45 19.98 18.52
CA LEU A 470 2.40 19.34 17.73
C LEU A 470 2.21 20.08 16.41
N THR A 471 2.84 19.55 15.35
CA THR A 471 2.96 20.19 14.04
C THR A 471 2.22 19.46 12.92
N THR A 472 1.71 18.25 13.19
CA THR A 472 0.88 17.47 12.27
C THR A 472 -0.40 18.20 11.87
N ASP A 473 -0.76 18.11 10.60
CA ASP A 473 -2.01 18.62 10.04
C ASP A 473 -3.25 17.97 10.69
N THR A 474 -3.11 16.73 11.13
CA THR A 474 -4.16 15.92 11.77
C THR A 474 -4.76 16.61 12.99
N LYS A 475 -4.01 17.47 13.70
CA LYS A 475 -4.52 18.24 14.86
C LYS A 475 -5.67 19.19 14.49
N ILE A 476 -5.78 19.61 13.24
CA ILE A 476 -6.87 20.47 12.78
C ILE A 476 -8.22 19.73 12.80
N ILE A 477 -8.24 18.42 12.57
CA ILE A 477 -9.47 17.63 12.49
C ILE A 477 -10.30 17.71 13.78
N PRO A 478 -9.78 17.33 14.96
CA PRO A 478 -10.57 17.32 16.19
C PRO A 478 -10.95 18.75 16.64
N LEU A 479 -10.14 19.76 16.29
CA LEU A 479 -10.45 21.17 16.56
C LEU A 479 -11.58 21.72 15.66
N GLN A 480 -11.63 21.31 14.40
CA GLN A 480 -12.71 21.68 13.49
C GLN A 480 -14.03 20.99 13.86
N ILE A 481 -13.98 19.74 14.34
CA ILE A 481 -15.17 19.07 14.90
C ILE A 481 -15.68 19.86 16.12
N GLU A 482 -14.79 20.26 17.02
CA GLU A 482 -15.14 21.06 18.19
C GLU A 482 -15.77 22.42 17.81
N LYS A 483 -15.32 23.06 16.72
CA LYS A 483 -15.91 24.30 16.19
C LYS A 483 -17.40 24.11 15.86
N TYR A 484 -17.77 23.02 15.18
CA TYR A 484 -19.17 22.74 14.84
C TYR A 484 -20.01 22.29 16.03
N LEU A 485 -19.43 21.56 16.99
CA LEU A 485 -20.11 21.25 18.26
C LEU A 485 -20.46 22.53 19.02
N LYS A 486 -19.56 23.51 19.06
CA LYS A 486 -19.81 24.84 19.66
C LYS A 486 -20.88 25.64 18.91
N ALA A 487 -21.01 25.42 17.60
CA ALA A 487 -22.08 25.99 16.78
C ALA A 487 -23.45 25.32 17.01
N GLY A 488 -23.54 24.32 17.90
CA GLY A 488 -24.79 23.68 18.29
C GLY A 488 -25.18 22.46 17.46
N GLN A 489 -24.28 21.95 16.61
CA GLN A 489 -24.48 20.71 15.89
C GLN A 489 -24.27 19.49 16.79
N ASN A 490 -24.92 18.37 16.47
CA ASN A 490 -24.59 17.08 17.08
C ASN A 490 -23.25 16.54 16.53
N LEU A 491 -22.70 15.48 17.12
CA LEU A 491 -21.39 14.94 16.77
C LEU A 491 -21.33 14.41 15.33
N THR A 492 -22.36 13.69 14.90
CA THR A 492 -22.43 13.14 13.53
C THR A 492 -22.39 14.25 12.48
N GLU A 493 -23.20 15.30 12.69
CA GLU A 493 -23.25 16.44 11.78
C GLU A 493 -21.99 17.30 11.87
N SER A 494 -21.42 17.47 13.07
CA SER A 494 -20.15 18.18 13.25
C SER A 494 -19.00 17.50 12.51
N PHE A 495 -18.96 16.16 12.53
CA PHE A 495 -18.01 15.38 11.76
C PHE A 495 -18.23 15.55 10.25
N ARG A 496 -19.49 15.47 9.77
CA ARG A 496 -19.83 15.67 8.36
C ARG A 496 -19.44 17.04 7.84
N LEU A 497 -19.74 18.11 8.59
CA LEU A 497 -19.38 19.47 8.22
C LEU A 497 -17.85 19.66 8.23
N THR A 498 -17.17 19.08 9.21
CA THR A 498 -15.69 19.11 9.28
C THR A 498 -15.03 18.53 8.04
N VAL A 499 -15.46 17.34 7.59
CA VAL A 499 -14.82 16.71 6.42
C VAL A 499 -15.15 17.44 5.10
N ASN A 500 -16.21 18.26 5.07
CA ASN A 500 -16.50 19.14 3.94
C ASN A 500 -15.53 20.33 3.86
N ASP A 501 -14.92 20.74 4.98
CA ASP A 501 -13.93 21.82 5.00
C ASP A 501 -12.57 21.39 4.42
N PHE A 502 -12.35 20.09 4.19
CA PHE A 502 -11.04 19.55 3.81
C PHE A 502 -10.84 19.41 2.30
N GLU A 503 -9.68 19.89 1.86
CA GLU A 503 -9.12 19.63 0.53
C GLU A 503 -8.10 18.48 0.59
N GLY A 504 -7.93 17.78 -0.55
CA GLY A 504 -7.04 16.62 -0.65
C GLY A 504 -7.75 15.27 -0.49
N SER A 505 -6.94 14.21 -0.45
CA SER A 505 -7.40 12.83 -0.25
C SER A 505 -7.06 12.37 1.17
N HIS A 506 -8.06 11.89 1.88
CA HIS A 506 -7.93 11.50 3.28
C HIS A 506 -8.81 10.32 3.64
N ALA A 507 -8.32 9.53 4.59
CA ALA A 507 -9.05 8.50 5.32
C ALA A 507 -8.92 8.80 6.82
N ILE A 508 -10.04 9.04 7.49
CA ILE A 508 -10.09 9.49 8.88
C ILE A 508 -10.87 8.45 9.70
N ALA A 509 -10.35 8.12 10.88
CA ALA A 509 -11.12 7.42 11.91
C ALA A 509 -11.13 8.23 13.20
N MET A 510 -12.30 8.34 13.84
CA MET A 510 -12.54 9.22 14.98
C MET A 510 -13.38 8.53 16.05
N THR A 511 -12.96 8.72 17.31
CA THR A 511 -13.70 8.33 18.51
C THR A 511 -13.98 9.57 19.37
N SER A 512 -15.08 9.52 20.13
CA SER A 512 -15.39 10.54 21.13
C SER A 512 -16.17 9.98 22.31
N ASP A 513 -15.95 10.55 23.49
CA ASP A 513 -16.69 10.27 24.72
C ASP A 513 -18.11 10.85 24.71
N LEU A 514 -18.44 11.75 23.77
CA LEU A 514 -19.80 12.29 23.61
C LEU A 514 -20.81 11.22 23.17
N GLU A 515 -20.39 10.31 22.29
CA GLU A 515 -21.19 9.18 21.80
C GLU A 515 -20.40 7.87 21.95
N PRO A 516 -20.22 7.38 23.20
CA PRO A 516 -19.40 6.22 23.47
C PRO A 516 -19.96 4.97 22.79
N GLY A 517 -19.08 4.10 22.31
CA GLY A 517 -19.46 2.90 21.53
C GLY A 517 -19.63 3.16 20.03
N LYS A 518 -19.49 4.40 19.56
CA LYS A 518 -19.48 4.71 18.12
C LYS A 518 -18.08 4.96 17.58
N MET A 519 -17.88 4.60 16.31
CA MET A 519 -16.69 4.91 15.51
C MET A 519 -17.12 5.63 14.24
N PHE A 520 -16.47 6.75 13.97
CA PHE A 520 -16.75 7.58 12.79
C PHE A 520 -15.62 7.43 11.79
N LEU A 521 -15.95 7.03 10.57
CA LEU A 521 -15.03 6.81 9.47
C LEU A 521 -15.37 7.78 8.34
N ALA A 522 -14.36 8.39 7.72
CA ALA A 522 -14.55 9.23 6.53
C ALA A 522 -13.48 8.94 5.49
N LEU A 523 -13.87 8.87 4.22
CA LEU A 523 -12.97 8.67 3.08
C LEU A 523 -13.31 9.67 1.96
N LYS A 524 -12.29 10.33 1.40
CA LYS A 524 -12.41 11.18 0.20
C LYS A 524 -11.19 11.02 -0.70
N GLY A 525 -11.44 11.02 -2.01
CA GLY A 525 -10.44 10.83 -3.05
C GLY A 525 -10.05 9.36 -3.27
N SER A 526 -9.17 9.14 -4.24
CA SER A 526 -8.73 7.80 -4.68
C SER A 526 -7.37 7.38 -4.11
N GLY A 527 -6.71 8.24 -3.33
CA GLY A 527 -5.35 8.00 -2.83
C GLY A 527 -5.31 7.14 -1.56
N GLN A 528 -6.41 7.10 -0.83
CA GLN A 528 -6.56 6.37 0.43
C GLN A 528 -7.70 5.35 0.33
N SER A 529 -7.75 4.39 1.24
CA SER A 529 -8.82 3.40 1.32
C SER A 529 -9.22 3.12 2.76
N ILE A 530 -10.47 2.70 2.95
CA ILE A 530 -10.99 2.14 4.20
C ILE A 530 -11.84 0.91 3.84
N TYR A 531 -11.56 -0.19 4.52
CA TYR A 531 -12.32 -1.43 4.46
C TYR A 531 -12.99 -1.64 5.82
N ILE A 532 -14.29 -1.91 5.83
CA ILE A 532 -15.10 -2.13 7.03
C ILE A 532 -15.52 -3.60 7.06
N GLY A 533 -14.87 -4.39 7.91
CA GLY A 533 -15.25 -5.75 8.21
C GLY A 533 -16.43 -5.83 9.18
N ILE A 534 -17.36 -6.73 8.88
CA ILE A 534 -18.63 -6.85 9.56
C ILE A 534 -18.84 -8.31 9.97
N SER A 535 -19.15 -8.52 11.26
CA SER A 535 -19.62 -9.81 11.77
C SER A 535 -20.83 -9.59 12.69
N SER A 536 -21.36 -10.69 13.25
CA SER A 536 -22.45 -10.66 14.21
C SER A 536 -22.05 -10.13 15.60
N ASP A 537 -20.76 -10.11 15.92
CA ASP A 537 -20.24 -9.85 17.28
C ASP A 537 -19.11 -8.81 17.34
N GLN A 538 -18.68 -8.28 16.19
CA GLN A 538 -17.65 -7.24 16.13
C GLN A 538 -17.71 -6.47 14.80
N TYR A 539 -17.21 -5.23 14.83
CA TYR A 539 -16.80 -4.50 13.63
C TYR A 539 -15.29 -4.31 13.66
N MET A 540 -14.67 -4.40 12.49
CA MET A 540 -13.26 -4.03 12.33
C MET A 540 -13.14 -3.13 11.12
N PHE A 541 -12.25 -2.16 11.15
CA PHE A 541 -11.91 -1.40 9.96
C PHE A 541 -10.39 -1.35 9.81
N SER A 542 -9.95 -1.17 8.57
CA SER A 542 -8.53 -1.04 8.26
C SER A 542 -8.36 -0.23 6.98
N SER A 543 -7.27 0.53 6.88
CA SER A 543 -6.92 1.24 5.66
C SER A 543 -6.49 0.31 4.52
N GLU A 544 -6.12 -0.93 4.85
CA GLU A 544 -5.79 -1.99 3.89
C GLU A 544 -6.38 -3.33 4.32
N LEU A 545 -6.73 -4.19 3.36
CA LEU A 545 -7.27 -5.53 3.63
C LEU A 545 -6.35 -6.38 4.52
N TYR A 546 -5.03 -6.17 4.45
CA TYR A 546 -4.03 -6.89 5.24
C TYR A 546 -4.24 -6.72 6.75
N GLY A 547 -4.66 -5.53 7.18
CA GLY A 547 -4.99 -5.26 8.59
C GLY A 547 -6.33 -5.86 9.03
N LEU A 548 -7.14 -6.36 8.09
CA LEU A 548 -8.52 -6.80 8.32
C LEU A 548 -8.67 -8.34 8.34
N VAL A 549 -8.01 -9.04 7.42
CA VAL A 549 -8.29 -10.46 7.09
C VAL A 549 -7.98 -11.49 8.18
N GLU A 550 -7.17 -11.14 9.19
CA GLU A 550 -6.99 -11.98 10.38
C GLU A 550 -8.30 -12.13 11.16
N VAL A 551 -9.17 -11.13 11.13
CA VAL A 551 -10.37 -11.08 11.97
C VAL A 551 -11.64 -11.19 11.12
N MET A 552 -11.70 -10.45 10.01
CA MET A 552 -12.92 -10.30 9.22
C MET A 552 -12.76 -10.86 7.81
N PRO A 553 -13.46 -11.96 7.46
CA PRO A 553 -13.44 -12.52 6.11
C PRO A 553 -14.36 -11.73 5.15
N HIS A 554 -15.34 -10.99 5.68
CA HIS A 554 -16.29 -10.20 4.90
C HIS A 554 -16.15 -8.72 5.21
N PHE A 555 -16.27 -7.87 4.19
CA PHE A 555 -16.08 -6.43 4.33
C PHE A 555 -16.88 -5.61 3.31
N ILE A 556 -17.03 -4.32 3.61
CA ILE A 556 -17.46 -3.27 2.70
C ILE A 556 -16.26 -2.39 2.38
N LYS A 557 -16.03 -2.11 1.09
CA LYS A 557 -15.02 -1.13 0.67
C LYS A 557 -15.67 0.25 0.54
N MET A 558 -15.18 1.23 1.30
CA MET A 558 -15.62 2.62 1.13
C MET A 558 -15.12 3.17 -0.22
N ASN A 559 -15.93 4.02 -0.85
CA ASN A 559 -15.58 4.71 -2.09
C ASN A 559 -15.45 6.22 -1.83
N GLY A 560 -14.21 6.72 -1.91
CA GLY A 560 -13.92 8.15 -1.72
C GLY A 560 -14.10 9.02 -2.96
N GLU A 561 -14.28 8.42 -4.14
CA GLU A 561 -14.46 9.12 -5.41
C GLU A 561 -15.92 9.55 -5.59
N THR A 562 -16.18 10.38 -6.60
CA THR A 562 -17.54 10.83 -6.93
C THR A 562 -18.39 9.63 -7.35
N ALA A 563 -19.55 9.45 -6.73
CA ALA A 563 -20.51 8.46 -7.21
C ALA A 563 -20.93 8.79 -8.65
N THR A 564 -20.80 7.83 -9.56
CA THR A 564 -21.32 7.90 -10.94
C THR A 564 -22.76 7.37 -11.02
N ASN A 565 -23.45 7.33 -9.88
CA ASN A 565 -24.83 6.89 -9.80
C ASN A 565 -25.73 8.09 -10.10
N ASN A 566 -26.84 7.88 -10.81
CA ASN A 566 -27.75 8.95 -11.26
C ASN A 566 -28.35 9.82 -10.12
N GLU A 567 -28.20 9.44 -8.85
CA GLU A 567 -28.84 10.05 -7.69
C GLU A 567 -27.98 11.07 -6.93
N SER A 568 -26.64 11.00 -6.99
CA SER A 568 -25.76 11.99 -6.33
C SER A 568 -24.41 12.08 -7.04
N ARG A 569 -23.92 13.32 -7.19
CA ARG A 569 -22.55 13.64 -7.66
C ARG A 569 -21.64 14.03 -6.49
N ALA A 570 -21.98 13.62 -5.26
CA ALA A 570 -21.15 13.92 -4.10
C ALA A 570 -19.92 13.01 -4.07
N ALA A 571 -18.78 13.62 -3.74
CA ALA A 571 -17.54 12.92 -3.47
C ALA A 571 -17.37 12.71 -1.96
N GLY A 572 -16.82 11.55 -1.59
CA GLY A 572 -16.54 11.20 -0.22
C GLY A 572 -17.69 10.53 0.51
N GLN A 573 -17.34 9.59 1.40
CA GLN A 573 -18.27 8.79 2.19
C GLN A 573 -17.92 8.84 3.67
N ILE A 574 -18.96 8.81 4.50
CA ILE A 574 -18.90 8.70 5.95
C ILE A 574 -19.61 7.43 6.36
N PHE A 575 -19.02 6.67 7.28
CA PHE A 575 -19.66 5.56 7.96
C PHE A 575 -19.59 5.75 9.47
N VAL A 576 -20.68 5.46 10.17
CA VAL A 576 -20.75 5.42 11.63
C VAL A 576 -21.10 3.99 12.04
N LEU A 577 -20.20 3.36 12.79
CA LEU A 577 -20.36 2.03 13.35
C LEU A 577 -20.82 2.16 14.80
N ASP A 578 -21.85 1.42 15.21
CA ASP A 578 -22.50 1.57 16.52
C ASP A 578 -22.58 0.24 17.29
N GLN A 579 -21.96 0.20 18.48
CA GLN A 579 -21.98 -0.96 19.35
C GLN A 579 -23.33 -1.21 20.06
N ALA A 580 -24.20 -0.20 20.12
CA ALA A 580 -25.53 -0.37 20.73
C ALA A 580 -26.52 -1.10 19.81
N SER A 581 -26.11 -1.46 18.59
CA SER A 581 -26.91 -2.19 17.61
C SER A 581 -26.93 -3.71 17.86
N SER A 582 -27.81 -4.42 17.14
CA SER A 582 -27.86 -5.88 17.04
C SER A 582 -26.65 -6.51 16.33
N GLY A 583 -25.78 -5.71 15.71
CA GLY A 583 -24.66 -6.14 14.87
C GLY A 583 -25.00 -6.30 13.39
N GLY A 584 -24.05 -6.84 12.62
CA GLY A 584 -24.22 -7.01 11.17
C GLY A 584 -24.29 -5.69 10.40
N LEU A 585 -25.04 -5.63 9.30
CA LEU A 585 -25.15 -4.38 8.51
C LEU A 585 -25.97 -3.30 9.23
N GLU A 586 -26.88 -3.67 10.13
CA GLU A 586 -27.82 -2.75 10.79
C GLU A 586 -27.12 -1.76 11.73
N GLY A 587 -25.96 -2.13 12.29
CA GLY A 587 -25.18 -1.23 13.13
C GLY A 587 -24.19 -0.34 12.38
N ALA A 588 -24.18 -0.40 11.05
CA ALA A 588 -23.41 0.50 10.21
C ALA A 588 -24.36 1.45 9.47
N SER A 589 -24.14 2.76 9.62
CA SER A 589 -24.88 3.78 8.87
C SER A 589 -23.93 4.57 7.98
N GLY A 590 -24.30 4.76 6.71
CA GLY A 590 -23.47 5.45 5.72
C GLY A 590 -24.16 6.68 5.13
N CYS A 591 -23.38 7.71 4.82
CA CYS A 591 -23.83 8.84 3.99
C CYS A 591 -22.68 9.41 3.16
N TYR A 592 -23.02 10.14 2.09
CA TYR A 592 -22.08 10.98 1.36
C TYR A 592 -21.84 12.29 2.10
N TYR A 593 -20.80 13.03 1.71
CA TYR A 593 -20.45 14.29 2.37
C TYR A 593 -21.55 15.36 2.25
N ASP A 594 -22.40 15.29 1.21
CA ASP A 594 -23.58 16.17 1.05
C ASP A 594 -24.76 15.80 1.97
N GLY A 595 -24.66 14.70 2.73
CA GLY A 595 -25.69 14.18 3.62
C GLY A 595 -26.61 13.13 2.99
N THR A 596 -26.46 12.82 1.70
CA THR A 596 -27.24 11.77 1.03
C THR A 596 -26.96 10.41 1.68
N LYS A 597 -28.00 9.69 2.10
CA LYS A 597 -27.84 8.40 2.78
C LYS A 597 -27.39 7.30 1.82
N ILE A 598 -26.57 6.39 2.32
CA ILE A 598 -26.16 5.17 1.64
C ILE A 598 -26.99 4.01 2.18
N SER A 599 -27.68 3.29 1.30
CA SER A 599 -28.42 2.07 1.66
C SER A 599 -27.49 0.87 1.54
N LEU A 600 -27.14 0.25 2.67
CA LEU A 600 -26.34 -0.98 2.70
C LEU A 600 -27.24 -2.21 2.54
N LYS A 601 -26.80 -3.17 1.74
CA LYS A 601 -27.46 -4.45 1.46
C LYS A 601 -26.44 -5.58 1.52
N ASP A 602 -26.89 -6.82 1.67
CA ASP A 602 -26.01 -7.99 1.70
C ASP A 602 -25.13 -8.12 0.45
N ILE A 603 -25.59 -7.62 -0.71
CA ILE A 603 -24.82 -7.60 -1.96
C ILE A 603 -23.59 -6.68 -1.90
N ASP A 604 -23.55 -5.73 -0.96
CA ASP A 604 -22.41 -4.84 -0.76
C ASP A 604 -21.28 -5.51 0.05
N LEU A 605 -21.56 -6.65 0.70
CA LEU A 605 -20.57 -7.44 1.42
C LEU A 605 -19.71 -8.26 0.45
N GLN A 606 -18.42 -8.01 0.49
CA GLN A 606 -17.40 -8.74 -0.26
C GLN A 606 -16.68 -9.73 0.64
N LYS A 607 -16.36 -10.92 0.12
CA LYS A 607 -15.46 -11.88 0.79
C LYS A 607 -14.03 -11.59 0.36
N ALA A 608 -13.08 -11.54 1.30
CA ALA A 608 -11.68 -11.36 1.00
C ALA A 608 -11.10 -12.57 0.25
N GLU A 609 -10.42 -12.32 -0.87
CA GLU A 609 -9.71 -13.35 -1.66
C GLU A 609 -8.25 -13.56 -1.23
N ILE A 610 -7.78 -12.78 -0.26
CA ILE A 610 -6.45 -12.89 0.34
C ILE A 610 -6.56 -13.26 1.82
N THR A 611 -5.59 -14.01 2.33
CA THR A 611 -5.53 -14.42 3.75
C THR A 611 -4.23 -13.97 4.40
N THR A 612 -4.11 -14.10 5.72
CA THR A 612 -2.86 -13.79 6.44
C THR A 612 -1.70 -14.70 6.00
N ARG A 613 -1.98 -15.87 5.45
CA ARG A 613 -0.98 -16.80 4.86
C ARG A 613 -0.24 -16.16 3.68
N ASP A 614 -0.97 -15.38 2.90
CA ASP A 614 -0.47 -14.77 1.65
C ASP A 614 0.48 -13.59 1.91
N ILE A 615 0.43 -13.02 3.12
CA ILE A 615 1.18 -11.82 3.55
C ILE A 615 2.11 -12.10 4.75
N ASP A 616 2.35 -13.37 5.07
CA ASP A 616 3.24 -13.75 6.17
C ASP A 616 4.70 -13.51 5.81
N ARG A 617 5.47 -12.93 6.74
CA ARG A 617 6.92 -12.74 6.58
C ARG A 617 7.70 -14.03 6.87
N GLY A 618 7.13 -14.95 7.63
CA GLY A 618 7.86 -16.08 8.19
C GLY A 618 9.06 -15.62 9.03
N ASP A 619 10.13 -16.42 9.01
CA ASP A 619 11.35 -16.16 9.79
C ASP A 619 12.35 -15.22 9.08
N TYR A 620 11.95 -14.59 7.97
CA TYR A 620 12.82 -13.68 7.24
C TYR A 620 12.99 -12.35 7.99
N PRO A 621 14.21 -11.77 7.99
CA PRO A 621 14.46 -10.48 8.62
C PRO A 621 13.65 -9.35 7.97
N HIS A 622 13.37 -9.44 6.67
CA HIS A 622 12.55 -8.49 5.94
C HIS A 622 11.91 -9.13 4.71
N PHE A 623 10.76 -8.59 4.29
CA PHE A 623 10.02 -9.07 3.10
C PHE A 623 10.88 -9.05 1.83
N PHE A 624 11.76 -8.05 1.65
CA PHE A 624 12.61 -7.98 0.45
C PHE A 624 13.45 -9.24 0.22
N LEU A 625 14.05 -9.83 1.27
CA LEU A 625 14.86 -11.05 1.10
C LEU A 625 13.98 -12.27 0.85
N LYS A 626 12.86 -12.37 1.58
CA LYS A 626 11.84 -13.40 1.35
C LYS A 626 11.41 -13.41 -0.10
N GLU A 627 11.04 -12.26 -0.63
CA GLU A 627 10.43 -12.16 -1.96
C GLU A 627 11.44 -12.33 -3.09
N ILE A 628 12.71 -11.97 -2.90
CA ILE A 628 13.80 -12.39 -3.80
C ILE A 628 13.88 -13.92 -3.83
N SER A 629 13.90 -14.57 -2.65
CA SER A 629 14.00 -16.04 -2.56
C SER A 629 12.78 -16.75 -3.17
N GLU A 630 11.62 -16.12 -3.12
CA GLU A 630 10.35 -16.64 -3.65
C GLU A 630 10.13 -16.30 -5.14
N SER A 631 11.02 -15.55 -5.79
CA SER A 631 10.83 -15.11 -7.18
C SER A 631 10.75 -16.29 -8.16
N ALA A 632 11.55 -17.34 -7.95
CA ALA A 632 11.53 -18.54 -8.81
C ALA A 632 10.19 -19.30 -8.71
N ILE A 633 9.67 -19.49 -7.49
CA ILE A 633 8.38 -20.16 -7.30
C ILE A 633 7.22 -19.30 -7.81
N SER A 634 7.32 -17.96 -7.72
CA SER A 634 6.32 -17.04 -8.27
C SER A 634 6.20 -17.16 -9.80
N ILE A 635 7.33 -17.31 -10.50
CA ILE A 635 7.34 -17.58 -11.94
C ILE A 635 6.72 -18.95 -12.24
N LYS A 636 7.10 -20.01 -11.51
CA LYS A 636 6.50 -21.35 -11.67
C LYS A 636 4.98 -21.28 -11.57
N ARG A 637 4.46 -20.54 -10.57
CA ARG A 637 3.01 -20.33 -10.38
C ARG A 637 2.38 -19.55 -11.52
N THR A 638 3.07 -18.54 -12.06
CA THR A 638 2.58 -17.72 -13.18
C THR A 638 2.45 -18.54 -14.48
N LEU A 639 3.38 -19.47 -14.74
CA LEU A 639 3.34 -20.38 -15.89
C LEU A 639 2.27 -21.47 -15.74
N ARG A 640 2.04 -21.93 -14.51
CA ARG A 640 1.22 -23.10 -14.20
C ARG A 640 -0.20 -22.98 -14.78
N GLY A 641 -0.59 -24.00 -15.54
CA GLY A 641 -1.94 -24.13 -16.09
C GLY A 641 -2.26 -23.18 -17.24
N LYS A 642 -1.31 -22.35 -17.73
CA LYS A 642 -1.56 -21.37 -18.80
C LYS A 642 -1.47 -21.95 -20.21
N TYR A 643 -0.85 -23.13 -20.37
CA TYR A 643 -0.77 -23.82 -21.65
C TYR A 643 -0.49 -25.32 -21.45
N ARG A 644 -0.70 -26.09 -22.52
CA ARG A 644 -0.34 -27.51 -22.62
C ARG A 644 0.49 -27.74 -23.87
N LEU A 645 1.62 -28.41 -23.70
CA LEU A 645 2.51 -28.81 -24.80
C LEU A 645 2.23 -30.27 -25.14
N THR A 646 1.95 -30.58 -26.40
CA THR A 646 1.73 -31.95 -26.88
C THR A 646 2.68 -32.26 -28.02
N VAL A 647 3.41 -33.37 -27.89
CA VAL A 647 4.23 -33.96 -28.95
C VAL A 647 3.75 -35.39 -29.13
N LYS A 648 3.07 -35.70 -30.23
CA LYS A 648 2.79 -37.10 -30.62
C LYS A 648 3.90 -37.59 -31.55
N ASP A 649 4.24 -38.87 -31.48
CA ASP A 649 5.22 -39.48 -32.39
C ASP A 649 4.89 -39.14 -33.85
N ASN A 650 5.91 -38.67 -34.59
CA ASN A 650 5.83 -38.24 -35.99
C ASN A 650 4.85 -37.09 -36.32
N SER A 651 4.47 -36.25 -35.35
CA SER A 651 3.65 -35.04 -35.59
C SER A 651 4.37 -33.74 -35.23
N LEU A 652 3.94 -32.63 -35.84
CA LEU A 652 4.39 -31.30 -35.41
C LEU A 652 3.93 -31.04 -33.97
N PRO A 653 4.76 -30.39 -33.14
CA PRO A 653 4.37 -30.02 -31.79
C PRO A 653 3.14 -29.12 -31.81
N GLN A 654 2.25 -29.33 -30.85
CA GLN A 654 1.04 -28.55 -30.67
C GLN A 654 1.08 -27.82 -29.32
N VAL A 655 0.79 -26.52 -29.36
CA VAL A 655 0.63 -25.68 -28.16
C VAL A 655 -0.84 -25.33 -28.01
N ILE A 656 -1.41 -25.57 -26.83
CA ILE A 656 -2.78 -25.18 -26.53
C ILE A 656 -2.73 -24.25 -25.33
N PHE A 657 -3.04 -22.97 -25.53
CA PHE A 657 -3.15 -22.00 -24.44
C PHE A 657 -4.47 -22.17 -23.69
N ASN A 658 -4.42 -21.91 -22.38
CA ASN A 658 -5.55 -21.85 -21.47
C ASN A 658 -5.69 -20.41 -20.93
N LEU A 659 -5.93 -19.47 -21.84
CA LEU A 659 -6.24 -18.08 -21.51
C LEU A 659 -7.73 -17.87 -21.79
N GLY A 660 -8.56 -18.05 -20.76
CA GLY A 660 -10.02 -18.01 -20.81
C GLY A 660 -10.59 -16.62 -21.05
N GLU A 661 -11.93 -16.52 -21.02
CA GLU A 661 -12.67 -15.25 -21.15
C GLU A 661 -12.31 -14.23 -20.06
N ASP A 662 -11.89 -14.70 -18.88
CA ASP A 662 -11.44 -13.88 -17.76
C ASP A 662 -10.11 -13.18 -18.03
N ILE A 663 -9.23 -13.79 -18.85
CA ILE A 663 -7.91 -13.24 -19.19
C ILE A 663 -7.95 -12.49 -20.53
N VAL A 664 -8.44 -13.16 -21.59
CA VAL A 664 -8.55 -12.58 -22.94
C VAL A 664 -9.95 -12.84 -23.50
N PRO A 665 -10.89 -11.90 -23.27
CA PRO A 665 -12.27 -12.01 -23.75
C PRO A 665 -12.39 -12.28 -25.25
N ALA A 666 -13.41 -13.04 -25.67
CA ALA A 666 -13.73 -13.29 -27.09
C ALA A 666 -13.86 -12.01 -27.92
N SER A 667 -14.41 -10.94 -27.34
CA SER A 667 -14.51 -9.63 -28.01
C SER A 667 -13.14 -9.08 -28.40
N ILE A 668 -12.13 -9.20 -27.53
CA ILE A 668 -10.77 -8.77 -27.80
C ILE A 668 -10.10 -9.72 -28.81
N ARG A 669 -10.28 -11.05 -28.64
CA ARG A 669 -9.72 -12.06 -29.55
C ARG A 669 -10.19 -11.83 -30.99
N LEU A 670 -11.48 -11.63 -31.20
CA LEU A 670 -12.09 -11.38 -32.51
C LEU A 670 -11.55 -10.09 -33.14
N ARG A 671 -11.40 -9.02 -32.34
CA ARG A 671 -10.91 -7.71 -32.82
C ARG A 671 -9.42 -7.71 -33.14
N LEU A 672 -8.62 -8.53 -32.46
CA LEU A 672 -7.24 -8.79 -32.86
C LEU A 672 -7.21 -9.54 -34.20
N GLN A 673 -7.99 -10.61 -34.33
CA GLN A 673 -7.99 -11.46 -35.54
C GLN A 673 -8.51 -10.74 -36.79
N ASN A 674 -9.52 -9.89 -36.66
CA ASN A 674 -10.07 -9.14 -37.80
C ASN A 674 -9.31 -7.82 -38.08
N GLY A 675 -8.26 -7.51 -37.32
CA GLY A 675 -7.43 -6.31 -37.51
C GLY A 675 -8.06 -4.99 -37.05
N ALA A 676 -9.14 -5.04 -36.25
CA ALA A 676 -9.74 -3.84 -35.66
C ALA A 676 -8.87 -3.24 -34.54
N ILE A 677 -8.08 -4.07 -33.83
CA ILE A 677 -7.03 -3.58 -32.92
C ILE A 677 -5.76 -3.36 -33.73
N LYS A 678 -5.33 -2.10 -33.81
CA LYS A 678 -4.13 -1.65 -34.54
C LYS A 678 -3.02 -1.19 -33.62
N ASN A 679 -3.35 -0.83 -32.37
CA ASN A 679 -2.40 -0.34 -31.38
C ASN A 679 -2.44 -1.21 -30.13
N ILE A 680 -1.27 -1.61 -29.64
CA ILE A 680 -1.10 -2.19 -28.29
C ILE A 680 -0.21 -1.24 -27.49
N ILE A 681 -0.74 -0.74 -26.37
CA ILE A 681 -0.06 0.22 -25.51
C ILE A 681 0.16 -0.41 -24.15
N VAL A 682 1.39 -0.74 -23.82
CA VAL A 682 1.77 -1.25 -22.50
C VAL A 682 2.08 -0.09 -21.58
N ILE A 683 1.48 -0.07 -20.39
CA ILE A 683 1.69 1.02 -19.42
C ILE A 683 2.02 0.52 -18.02
N GLY A 684 2.76 1.33 -17.27
CA GLY A 684 3.06 1.07 -15.86
C GLY A 684 3.72 2.28 -15.20
N HIS A 685 4.15 2.13 -13.95
CA HIS A 685 4.96 3.10 -13.21
C HIS A 685 6.11 2.40 -12.48
N GLY A 686 7.26 3.07 -12.37
CA GLY A 686 8.45 2.52 -11.70
C GLY A 686 8.89 1.18 -12.32
N THR A 687 9.18 0.19 -11.47
CA THR A 687 9.49 -1.19 -11.87
C THR A 687 8.48 -1.78 -12.87
N ALA A 688 7.17 -1.52 -12.71
CA ALA A 688 6.15 -2.02 -13.64
C ALA A 688 6.21 -1.38 -15.04
N ALA A 689 6.73 -0.15 -15.16
CA ALA A 689 7.01 0.46 -16.47
C ALA A 689 8.22 -0.20 -17.15
N VAL A 690 9.23 -0.61 -16.37
CA VAL A 690 10.38 -1.37 -16.88
C VAL A 690 9.94 -2.76 -17.35
N ALA A 691 9.10 -3.45 -16.57
CA ALA A 691 8.46 -4.69 -17.02
C ALA A 691 7.64 -4.46 -18.29
N GLY A 692 6.89 -3.35 -18.36
CA GLY A 692 6.12 -2.98 -19.55
C GLY A 692 6.98 -2.78 -20.79
N ALA A 693 8.18 -2.20 -20.66
CA ALA A 693 9.13 -2.07 -21.76
C ALA A 693 9.63 -3.44 -22.24
N ALA A 694 9.95 -4.35 -21.33
CA ALA A 694 10.33 -5.73 -21.68
C ALA A 694 9.19 -6.49 -22.38
N VAL A 695 7.95 -6.31 -21.91
CA VAL A 695 6.76 -6.92 -22.53
C VAL A 695 6.47 -6.34 -23.92
N ALA A 696 6.66 -5.02 -24.11
CA ALA A 696 6.55 -4.40 -25.42
C ALA A 696 7.60 -4.94 -26.41
N ASP A 697 8.86 -5.11 -26.00
CA ASP A 697 9.91 -5.75 -26.82
C ASP A 697 9.52 -7.18 -27.22
N ALA A 698 8.97 -7.96 -26.28
CA ALA A 698 8.50 -9.32 -26.54
C ALA A 698 7.34 -9.34 -27.56
N LEU A 699 6.36 -8.45 -27.39
CA LEU A 699 5.25 -8.28 -28.35
C LEU A 699 5.78 -7.91 -29.74
N GLU A 700 6.70 -6.94 -29.85
CA GLU A 700 7.28 -6.53 -31.13
C GLU A 700 8.02 -7.69 -31.80
N ARG A 701 8.80 -8.46 -31.03
CA ARG A 701 9.54 -9.62 -31.51
C ARG A 701 8.63 -10.73 -32.03
N TYR A 702 7.59 -11.08 -31.28
CA TYR A 702 6.70 -12.18 -31.61
C TYR A 702 5.66 -11.81 -32.68
N LEU A 703 5.27 -10.52 -32.76
CA LEU A 703 4.28 -10.00 -33.72
C LEU A 703 4.90 -9.27 -34.91
N LYS A 704 6.22 -9.30 -35.10
CA LYS A 704 6.98 -8.59 -36.15
C LYS A 704 6.36 -8.57 -37.56
N ASN A 705 5.63 -9.63 -37.94
CA ASN A 705 5.02 -9.77 -39.26
C ASN A 705 3.54 -9.34 -39.32
N LYS A 706 3.04 -8.64 -38.29
CA LYS A 706 1.66 -8.17 -38.20
C LYS A 706 1.63 -6.65 -38.21
N ASN A 707 0.58 -6.08 -38.77
CA ASN A 707 0.39 -4.63 -38.85
C ASN A 707 -0.23 -4.10 -37.54
N ILE A 708 0.51 -4.23 -36.44
CA ILE A 708 0.11 -3.76 -35.12
C ILE A 708 1.23 -2.86 -34.59
N ASN A 709 0.88 -1.63 -34.26
CA ASN A 709 1.78 -0.68 -33.61
C ASN A 709 1.85 -0.99 -32.11
N ILE A 710 3.05 -1.25 -31.61
CA ILE A 710 3.28 -1.58 -30.20
C ILE A 710 4.10 -0.46 -29.58
N MET A 711 3.70 -0.02 -28.39
CA MET A 711 4.40 1.03 -27.66
C MET A 711 4.39 0.73 -26.16
N CYS A 712 5.43 1.16 -25.46
CA CYS A 712 5.44 1.27 -24.00
C CYS A 712 5.47 2.73 -23.58
N LYS A 713 4.67 3.10 -22.57
CA LYS A 713 4.66 4.43 -21.95
C LYS A 713 4.54 4.32 -20.44
N VAL A 714 5.14 5.26 -19.73
CA VAL A 714 4.76 5.50 -18.32
C VAL A 714 3.28 5.94 -18.31
N ALA A 715 2.47 5.45 -17.37
CA ALA A 715 1.02 5.68 -17.47
C ALA A 715 0.62 7.17 -17.35
N SER A 716 1.39 7.97 -16.61
CA SER A 716 1.23 9.44 -16.55
C SER A 716 1.56 10.11 -17.89
N GLU A 717 2.51 9.58 -18.65
CA GLU A 717 2.81 10.06 -20.00
C GLU A 717 1.65 9.75 -20.95
N LEU A 718 1.11 8.52 -20.90
CA LEU A 718 -0.07 8.17 -21.70
C LEU A 718 -1.21 9.16 -21.45
N SER A 719 -1.62 9.29 -20.18
CA SER A 719 -2.75 10.14 -19.78
C SER A 719 -2.53 11.63 -20.01
N GLY A 720 -1.29 12.11 -19.86
CA GLY A 720 -0.94 13.53 -20.02
C GLY A 720 -0.73 13.98 -21.47
N PHE A 721 -0.23 13.09 -22.36
CA PHE A 721 0.30 13.52 -23.65
C PHE A 721 -0.04 12.64 -24.85
N PHE A 722 -0.41 11.36 -24.66
CA PHE A 722 -0.59 10.41 -25.77
C PHE A 722 -2.03 9.90 -25.94
N LEU A 723 -2.98 10.31 -25.09
CA LEU A 723 -4.39 10.01 -25.28
C LEU A 723 -4.93 10.72 -26.54
N LYS A 724 -5.57 9.94 -27.41
CA LYS A 724 -6.37 10.44 -28.54
C LYS A 724 -7.84 10.53 -28.14
N ASP A 725 -8.65 11.26 -28.90
CA ASP A 725 -10.09 11.34 -28.64
C ASP A 725 -10.82 10.00 -28.86
N ASP A 726 -10.31 9.17 -29.78
CA ASP A 726 -10.80 7.81 -30.06
C ASP A 726 -9.68 6.79 -29.88
N LEU A 727 -9.91 5.81 -29.02
CA LEU A 727 -9.03 4.67 -28.74
C LEU A 727 -9.73 3.33 -28.99
N SER A 728 -10.82 3.31 -29.76
CA SER A 728 -11.56 2.08 -30.12
C SER A 728 -10.73 1.06 -30.92
N ASP A 729 -9.63 1.48 -31.53
CA ASP A 729 -8.66 0.62 -32.24
C ASP A 729 -7.49 0.17 -31.36
N SER A 730 -7.52 0.47 -30.07
CA SER A 730 -6.40 0.30 -29.15
C SER A 730 -6.69 -0.71 -28.05
N LEU A 731 -5.70 -1.55 -27.77
CA LEU A 731 -5.61 -2.41 -26.59
C LEU A 731 -4.58 -1.82 -25.63
N VAL A 732 -4.99 -1.46 -24.42
CA VAL A 732 -4.09 -1.01 -23.35
C VAL A 732 -3.83 -2.18 -22.41
N ILE A 733 -2.55 -2.43 -22.13
CA ILE A 733 -2.08 -3.47 -21.21
C ILE A 733 -1.42 -2.77 -20.01
N PRO A 734 -2.18 -2.40 -18.97
CA PRO A 734 -1.59 -1.89 -17.75
C PRO A 734 -0.93 -3.02 -16.95
N ILE A 735 0.31 -2.76 -16.51
CA ILE A 735 1.07 -3.61 -15.61
C ILE A 735 1.15 -2.90 -14.25
N THR A 736 0.73 -3.59 -13.19
CA THR A 736 0.74 -3.04 -11.84
C THR A 736 0.80 -4.17 -10.81
N GLN A 737 1.65 -4.03 -9.78
CA GLN A 737 1.73 -5.01 -8.70
C GLN A 737 0.50 -4.90 -7.79
N SER A 738 0.20 -3.69 -7.31
CA SER A 738 -0.86 -3.47 -6.31
C SER A 738 -2.25 -3.37 -6.92
N GLY A 739 -2.37 -3.01 -8.20
CA GLY A 739 -3.65 -2.67 -8.83
C GLY A 739 -4.31 -1.40 -8.30
N THR A 740 -3.66 -0.67 -7.39
CA THR A 740 -4.16 0.56 -6.76
C THR A 740 -3.36 1.80 -7.13
N THR A 741 -2.33 1.67 -7.98
CA THR A 741 -1.49 2.81 -8.41
C THR A 741 -2.36 3.89 -9.06
N THR A 742 -2.48 5.06 -8.42
CA THR A 742 -3.41 6.13 -8.80
C THR A 742 -3.24 6.57 -10.26
N ASP A 743 -2.02 6.89 -10.67
CA ASP A 743 -1.77 7.36 -12.05
C ASP A 743 -2.05 6.29 -13.11
N THR A 744 -1.79 5.01 -12.81
CA THR A 744 -2.11 3.89 -13.71
C THR A 744 -3.62 3.70 -13.81
N ASN A 745 -4.33 3.69 -12.68
CA ASN A 745 -5.78 3.59 -12.63
C ASN A 745 -6.47 4.74 -13.37
N ARG A 746 -5.94 5.96 -13.21
CA ARG A 746 -6.42 7.16 -13.92
C ARG A 746 -6.23 7.03 -15.43
N ALA A 747 -5.04 6.61 -15.87
CA ALA A 747 -4.77 6.42 -17.29
C ALA A 747 -5.68 5.35 -17.92
N VAL A 748 -5.95 4.25 -17.19
CA VAL A 748 -6.88 3.21 -17.64
C VAL A 748 -8.31 3.73 -17.73
N ALA A 749 -8.80 4.43 -16.70
CA ALA A 749 -10.14 5.02 -16.73
C ALA A 749 -10.31 5.96 -17.93
N MET A 750 -9.36 6.88 -18.13
CA MET A 750 -9.38 7.82 -19.26
C MET A 750 -9.32 7.12 -20.61
N ALA A 751 -8.56 6.03 -20.74
CA ALA A 751 -8.48 5.25 -21.97
C ALA A 751 -9.76 4.46 -22.25
N ALA A 752 -10.35 3.85 -21.23
CA ALA A 752 -11.61 3.12 -21.32
C ALA A 752 -12.78 4.05 -21.72
N GLU A 753 -12.84 5.26 -21.15
CA GLU A 753 -13.80 6.31 -21.55
C GLU A 753 -13.72 6.67 -23.04
N ARG A 754 -12.56 6.48 -23.67
CA ARG A 754 -12.30 6.73 -25.10
C ARG A 754 -12.44 5.47 -25.96
N GLY A 755 -12.98 4.39 -25.40
CA GLY A 755 -13.28 3.15 -26.12
C GLY A 755 -12.12 2.13 -26.18
N ALA A 756 -11.03 2.34 -25.44
CA ALA A 756 -9.93 1.38 -25.41
C ALA A 756 -10.33 0.05 -24.74
N PHE A 757 -9.82 -1.05 -25.29
CA PHE A 757 -9.89 -2.36 -24.63
C PHE A 757 -8.77 -2.49 -23.61
N ILE A 758 -9.03 -3.16 -22.48
CA ILE A 758 -8.11 -3.21 -21.34
C ILE A 758 -7.88 -4.66 -20.93
N ILE A 759 -6.62 -5.13 -20.98
CA ILE A 759 -6.18 -6.39 -20.37
C ILE A 759 -5.11 -6.08 -19.34
N SER A 760 -5.40 -6.24 -18.05
CA SER A 760 -4.45 -5.92 -16.98
C SER A 760 -3.57 -7.10 -16.63
N ILE A 761 -2.28 -6.85 -16.40
CA ILE A 761 -1.38 -7.78 -15.72
C ILE A 761 -1.21 -7.29 -14.29
N VAL A 762 -1.71 -8.06 -13.32
CA VAL A 762 -1.78 -7.63 -11.91
C VAL A 762 -1.55 -8.77 -10.94
N ASN A 763 -0.94 -8.48 -9.79
CA ASN A 763 -0.66 -9.49 -8.78
C ASN A 763 -1.70 -9.57 -7.67
N ARG A 764 -2.48 -8.51 -7.45
CA ARG A 764 -3.45 -8.42 -6.36
C ARG A 764 -4.88 -8.58 -6.86
N ARG A 765 -5.56 -9.63 -6.39
CA ARG A 765 -7.01 -9.80 -6.52
C ARG A 765 -7.79 -8.68 -5.83
N GLN A 766 -9.00 -8.42 -6.30
CA GLN A 766 -9.92 -7.40 -5.76
C GLN A 766 -9.29 -6.00 -5.65
N SER A 767 -8.36 -5.67 -6.56
CA SER A 767 -7.74 -4.34 -6.65
C SER A 767 -8.50 -3.45 -7.64
N ASP A 768 -8.33 -2.13 -7.54
CA ASP A 768 -9.14 -1.18 -8.34
C ASP A 768 -8.97 -1.34 -9.85
N ILE A 769 -7.81 -1.81 -10.30
CA ILE A 769 -7.57 -2.05 -11.73
C ILE A 769 -8.42 -3.23 -12.26
N THR A 770 -8.75 -4.22 -11.42
CA THR A 770 -9.43 -5.44 -11.89
C THR A 770 -10.88 -5.16 -12.26
N THR A 771 -11.53 -4.20 -11.58
CA THR A 771 -12.91 -3.78 -11.89
C THR A 771 -12.98 -2.88 -13.13
N LYS A 772 -11.87 -2.23 -13.50
CA LYS A 772 -11.75 -1.35 -14.68
C LYS A 772 -11.27 -2.08 -15.94
N SER A 773 -11.02 -3.38 -15.85
CA SER A 773 -10.42 -4.18 -16.92
C SER A 773 -11.45 -5.08 -17.61
N HIS A 774 -11.27 -5.31 -18.92
CA HIS A 774 -12.09 -6.28 -19.65
C HIS A 774 -11.56 -7.71 -19.48
N GLY A 775 -10.24 -7.86 -19.37
CA GLY A 775 -9.56 -9.11 -19.02
C GLY A 775 -8.45 -8.88 -18.01
N VAL A 776 -8.16 -9.89 -17.18
CA VAL A 776 -7.17 -9.80 -16.11
C VAL A 776 -6.26 -11.03 -16.12
N PHE A 777 -4.97 -10.81 -16.38
CA PHE A 777 -3.94 -11.81 -16.19
C PHE A 777 -3.34 -11.64 -14.78
N TYR A 778 -3.75 -12.52 -13.86
CA TYR A 778 -3.12 -12.57 -12.56
C TYR A 778 -1.72 -13.20 -12.64
N THR A 779 -0.70 -12.51 -12.12
CA THR A 779 0.61 -13.12 -11.86
C THR A 779 0.52 -14.08 -10.67
N SER A 780 1.31 -15.15 -10.69
CA SER A 780 1.15 -16.31 -9.81
C SER A 780 -0.29 -16.82 -9.85
N ASP A 781 -1.06 -16.61 -8.78
CA ASP A 781 -2.49 -16.93 -8.65
C ASP A 781 -3.31 -15.70 -8.23
N GLY A 782 -2.72 -14.50 -8.20
CA GLY A 782 -3.34 -13.27 -7.70
C GLY A 782 -3.34 -13.14 -6.17
N ARG A 783 -2.76 -14.11 -5.46
CA ARG A 783 -2.64 -14.17 -4.00
C ARG A 783 -1.19 -14.16 -3.52
N ASP A 784 -0.21 -14.21 -4.43
CA ASP A 784 1.22 -14.16 -4.10
C ASP A 784 1.68 -12.71 -3.80
N ILE A 785 1.10 -12.10 -2.78
CA ILE A 785 1.24 -10.67 -2.48
C ILE A 785 2.71 -10.31 -2.22
N GLU A 786 3.13 -9.18 -2.80
CA GLU A 786 4.45 -8.59 -2.55
C GLU A 786 4.25 -7.43 -1.57
N MET A 787 4.80 -7.59 -0.37
CA MET A 787 4.70 -6.67 0.77
C MET A 787 5.91 -5.75 0.84
N SER A 788 7.06 -6.15 0.27
CA SER A 788 8.21 -5.26 0.18
C SER A 788 7.90 -4.05 -0.69
N VAL A 789 8.35 -2.87 -0.23
CA VAL A 789 8.23 -1.61 -0.99
C VAL A 789 8.99 -1.70 -2.31
N ALA A 790 10.21 -2.25 -2.27
CA ALA A 790 11.01 -2.48 -3.46
C ALA A 790 10.56 -3.78 -4.12
N SER A 791 9.95 -3.66 -5.31
CA SER A 791 9.42 -4.81 -6.05
C SER A 791 10.51 -5.80 -6.50
N THR A 792 10.21 -7.10 -6.49
CA THR A 792 11.13 -8.21 -6.80
C THR A 792 10.42 -9.32 -7.59
N LYS A 793 9.73 -10.25 -6.92
CA LYS A 793 8.98 -11.36 -7.54
C LYS A 793 7.90 -10.88 -8.50
N ALA A 794 7.29 -9.73 -8.23
CA ALA A 794 6.26 -9.17 -9.11
C ALA A 794 6.85 -8.75 -10.46
N PHE A 795 8.04 -8.13 -10.49
CA PHE A 795 8.71 -7.75 -11.75
C PHE A 795 8.88 -8.96 -12.68
N TYR A 796 9.51 -10.03 -12.18
CA TYR A 796 9.76 -11.22 -12.98
C TYR A 796 8.45 -11.88 -13.43
N SER A 797 7.47 -12.00 -12.54
CA SER A 797 6.19 -12.61 -12.86
C SER A 797 5.38 -11.78 -13.88
N GLN A 798 5.46 -10.45 -13.82
CA GLN A 798 4.85 -9.55 -14.80
C GLN A 798 5.47 -9.70 -16.19
N VAL A 799 6.80 -9.83 -16.27
CA VAL A 799 7.51 -10.09 -17.54
C VAL A 799 7.06 -11.45 -18.10
N ILE A 800 7.03 -12.51 -17.28
CA ILE A 800 6.58 -13.84 -17.69
C ILE A 800 5.13 -13.83 -18.19
N ALA A 801 4.22 -13.21 -17.44
CA ALA A 801 2.82 -13.06 -17.85
C ALA A 801 2.69 -12.34 -19.19
N GLY A 802 3.46 -11.27 -19.39
CA GLY A 802 3.48 -10.54 -20.66
C GLY A 802 4.03 -11.36 -21.83
N HIS A 803 5.07 -12.18 -21.61
CA HIS A 803 5.57 -13.11 -22.63
C HIS A 803 4.53 -14.19 -22.99
N ILE A 804 3.82 -14.77 -22.00
CA ILE A 804 2.74 -15.73 -22.25
C ILE A 804 1.64 -15.08 -23.09
N LEU A 805 1.21 -13.87 -22.72
CA LEU A 805 0.20 -13.11 -23.46
C LEU A 805 0.66 -12.80 -24.89
N ALA A 806 1.91 -12.41 -25.07
CA ALA A 806 2.49 -12.11 -26.38
C ALA A 806 2.60 -13.35 -27.29
N LEU A 807 2.99 -14.50 -26.74
CA LEU A 807 3.03 -15.78 -27.45
C LEU A 807 1.61 -16.27 -27.80
N PHE A 808 0.64 -16.07 -26.91
CA PHE A 808 -0.76 -16.34 -27.21
C PHE A 808 -1.26 -15.47 -28.37
N PHE A 809 -0.98 -14.16 -28.37
CA PHE A 809 -1.32 -13.30 -29.50
C PHE A 809 -0.61 -13.73 -30.79
N ALA A 810 0.65 -14.17 -30.70
CA ALA A 810 1.38 -14.68 -31.85
C ALA A 810 0.75 -15.96 -32.43
N GLN A 811 0.22 -16.86 -31.58
CA GLN A 811 -0.56 -18.02 -32.03
C GLN A 811 -1.91 -17.59 -32.63
N LEU A 812 -2.66 -16.76 -31.91
CA LEU A 812 -4.00 -16.30 -32.27
C LEU A 812 -4.02 -15.61 -33.64
N LEU A 813 -2.97 -14.85 -33.94
CA LEU A 813 -2.81 -14.11 -35.19
C LEU A 813 -2.07 -14.90 -36.26
N ALA A 814 -1.63 -16.14 -35.99
CA ALA A 814 -0.73 -16.91 -36.85
C ALA A 814 0.51 -16.10 -37.28
N ALA A 815 1.17 -15.44 -36.31
CA ALA A 815 2.44 -14.72 -36.50
C ALA A 815 3.66 -15.65 -36.32
N ARG A 816 3.51 -16.69 -35.51
CA ARG A 816 4.50 -17.74 -35.24
C ARG A 816 3.82 -19.10 -35.25
N ARG A 817 4.60 -20.14 -35.55
CA ARG A 817 4.17 -21.54 -35.52
C ARG A 817 4.36 -22.14 -34.13
N ASP A 818 3.65 -23.22 -33.85
CA ASP A 818 3.68 -23.92 -32.55
C ASP A 818 5.07 -24.48 -32.18
N ASP A 819 5.92 -24.82 -33.15
CA ASP A 819 7.31 -25.24 -32.89
C ASP A 819 8.16 -24.13 -32.28
N TYR A 820 8.07 -22.92 -32.85
CA TYR A 820 8.70 -21.72 -32.30
C TYR A 820 8.14 -21.38 -30.91
N ILE A 821 6.80 -21.37 -30.79
CA ILE A 821 6.14 -21.03 -29.52
C ILE A 821 6.51 -22.03 -28.44
N MET A 822 6.51 -23.33 -28.74
CA MET A 822 6.92 -24.37 -27.79
C MET A 822 8.37 -24.20 -27.33
N ALA A 823 9.29 -23.84 -28.22
CA ALA A 823 10.68 -23.59 -27.86
C ALA A 823 10.82 -22.40 -26.89
N GLU A 824 10.11 -21.30 -27.15
CA GLU A 824 10.09 -20.14 -26.26
C GLU A 824 9.46 -20.48 -24.90
N LEU A 825 8.34 -21.21 -24.88
CA LEU A 825 7.69 -21.65 -23.63
C LEU A 825 8.62 -22.55 -22.80
N ARG A 826 9.35 -23.48 -23.43
CA ARG A 826 10.35 -24.32 -22.72
C ARG A 826 11.50 -23.50 -22.14
N ASN A 827 11.92 -22.42 -22.81
CA ASN A 827 12.91 -21.51 -22.24
C ASN A 827 12.36 -20.80 -21.00
N LEU A 828 11.10 -20.37 -21.02
CA LEU A 828 10.45 -19.77 -19.83
C LEU A 828 10.31 -20.79 -18.70
N GLU A 829 10.01 -22.06 -18.99
CA GLU A 829 9.95 -23.16 -18.00
C GLU A 829 11.31 -23.41 -17.32
N GLY A 830 12.42 -23.14 -18.02
CA GLY A 830 13.77 -23.25 -17.47
C GLY A 830 14.18 -22.08 -16.56
N ALA A 831 13.53 -20.91 -16.67
CA ALA A 831 13.93 -19.70 -15.95
C ALA A 831 13.97 -19.86 -14.41
N PRO A 832 12.98 -20.50 -13.75
CA PRO A 832 13.01 -20.72 -12.30
C PRO A 832 14.28 -21.45 -11.81
N GLN A 833 14.70 -22.49 -12.51
CA GLN A 833 15.89 -23.27 -12.13
C GLN A 833 17.18 -22.44 -12.26
N LEU A 834 17.26 -21.61 -13.30
CA LEU A 834 18.37 -20.68 -13.49
C LEU A 834 18.41 -19.60 -12.39
N MET A 835 17.25 -19.09 -11.97
CA MET A 835 17.16 -18.14 -10.86
C MET A 835 17.59 -18.76 -9.52
N GLU A 836 17.16 -19.99 -9.24
CA GLU A 836 17.58 -20.74 -8.05
C GLU A 836 19.11 -20.92 -8.02
N ARG A 837 19.71 -21.24 -9.18
CA ARG A 837 21.16 -21.36 -9.33
C ARG A 837 21.90 -20.05 -9.06
N VAL A 838 21.37 -18.91 -9.52
CA VAL A 838 21.95 -17.58 -9.23
C VAL A 838 21.80 -17.24 -7.75
N PHE A 839 20.61 -17.47 -7.16
CA PHE A 839 20.35 -17.18 -5.75
C PHE A 839 21.23 -18.01 -4.80
N ALA A 840 21.54 -19.26 -5.16
CA ALA A 840 22.48 -20.11 -4.41
C ALA A 840 23.89 -19.50 -4.28
N LYS A 841 24.28 -18.59 -5.19
CA LYS A 841 25.57 -17.88 -5.17
C LYS A 841 25.51 -16.53 -4.43
N ARG A 842 24.41 -16.19 -3.75
CA ARG A 842 24.23 -14.85 -3.13
C ARG A 842 25.38 -14.41 -2.21
N ASP A 843 25.99 -15.33 -1.45
CA ASP A 843 27.05 -14.99 -0.50
C ASP A 843 28.36 -14.68 -1.24
N GLN A 844 28.60 -15.36 -2.37
CA GLN A 844 29.71 -15.04 -3.27
C GLN A 844 29.49 -13.68 -3.92
N ILE A 845 28.28 -13.42 -4.44
CA ILE A 845 27.90 -12.10 -5.01
C ILE A 845 28.10 -10.99 -3.97
N ALA A 846 27.65 -11.20 -2.74
CA ALA A 846 27.81 -10.24 -1.64
C ALA A 846 29.29 -9.98 -1.31
N THR A 847 30.14 -11.01 -1.38
CA THR A 847 31.59 -10.88 -1.17
C THR A 847 32.23 -10.05 -2.29
N SER A 848 31.90 -10.33 -3.55
CA SER A 848 32.41 -9.56 -4.70
C SER A 848 32.05 -8.07 -4.62
N VAL A 849 30.86 -7.74 -4.09
CA VAL A 849 30.46 -6.33 -3.87
C VAL A 849 31.25 -5.69 -2.74
N LYS A 850 31.57 -6.42 -1.66
CA LYS A 850 32.39 -5.90 -0.54
C LYS A 850 33.84 -5.63 -0.96
N GLU A 851 34.35 -6.40 -1.92
CA GLU A 851 35.70 -6.24 -2.47
C GLU A 851 35.79 -5.14 -3.55
N ALA A 852 34.65 -4.67 -4.07
CA ALA A 852 34.62 -3.65 -5.10
C ALA A 852 35.15 -2.30 -4.57
N PRO A 853 35.96 -1.57 -5.36
CA PRO A 853 36.44 -0.25 -4.96
C PRO A 853 35.30 0.70 -4.62
N ALA A 854 35.39 1.36 -3.47
CA ALA A 854 34.41 2.38 -3.08
C ALA A 854 34.45 3.55 -4.07
N LYS A 855 33.34 3.79 -4.77
CA LYS A 855 33.17 4.91 -5.69
C LYS A 855 32.02 5.81 -5.24
N LYS A 856 32.19 7.12 -5.43
CA LYS A 856 31.19 8.13 -5.12
C LYS A 856 29.99 8.06 -6.07
N PHE A 857 30.26 7.87 -7.36
CA PHE A 857 29.25 7.83 -8.42
C PHE A 857 29.09 6.42 -8.94
N TRP A 858 27.85 6.02 -9.16
CA TRP A 858 27.50 4.68 -9.60
C TRP A 858 26.69 4.78 -10.90
N ALA A 859 26.88 3.81 -11.78
CA ALA A 859 26.18 3.69 -13.03
C ALA A 859 25.88 2.23 -13.32
N ILE A 860 24.80 1.99 -14.06
CA ILE A 860 24.44 0.66 -14.54
C ILE A 860 24.24 0.76 -16.05
N VAL A 861 24.72 -0.24 -16.77
CA VAL A 861 24.64 -0.25 -18.23
C VAL A 861 24.14 -1.59 -18.75
N GLY A 862 23.33 -1.54 -19.81
CA GLY A 862 22.83 -2.72 -20.50
C GLY A 862 22.30 -2.34 -21.88
N SER A 863 22.49 -3.21 -22.86
CA SER A 863 22.10 -3.00 -24.25
C SER A 863 21.06 -4.05 -24.69
N GLY A 864 20.23 -3.70 -25.67
CA GLY A 864 19.15 -4.58 -26.13
C GLY A 864 18.22 -5.01 -24.97
N PRO A 865 17.84 -6.30 -24.86
CA PRO A 865 17.01 -6.80 -23.77
C PRO A 865 17.57 -6.53 -22.37
N ASN A 866 18.90 -6.47 -22.22
CA ASN A 866 19.55 -6.20 -20.94
C ASN A 866 19.38 -4.75 -20.46
N LYS A 867 18.84 -3.85 -21.30
CA LYS A 867 18.49 -2.50 -20.84
C LYS A 867 17.38 -2.52 -19.78
N ALA A 868 16.42 -3.44 -19.89
CA ALA A 868 15.37 -3.59 -18.87
C ALA A 868 15.96 -4.03 -17.52
N ALA A 869 16.91 -4.97 -17.53
CA ALA A 869 17.64 -5.36 -16.33
C ALA A 869 18.42 -4.17 -15.73
N ALA A 870 19.12 -3.41 -16.57
CA ALA A 870 19.88 -2.23 -16.13
C ALA A 870 19.00 -1.13 -15.52
N ASP A 871 17.81 -0.87 -16.08
CA ASP A 871 16.85 0.08 -15.52
C ASP A 871 16.25 -0.40 -14.20
N GLU A 872 15.95 -1.69 -14.08
CA GLU A 872 15.38 -2.26 -12.86
C GLU A 872 16.40 -2.26 -11.72
N ILE A 873 17.64 -2.72 -11.97
CA ILE A 873 18.72 -2.67 -10.97
C ILE A 873 18.96 -1.23 -10.51
N ARG A 874 18.86 -0.24 -11.41
CA ARG A 874 18.99 1.19 -11.05
C ARG A 874 17.91 1.59 -10.06
N ILE A 875 16.66 1.21 -10.31
CA ILE A 875 15.56 1.51 -9.38
C ILE A 875 15.83 0.86 -8.03
N LYS A 876 16.17 -0.44 -7.98
CA LYS A 876 16.40 -1.15 -6.70
C LYS A 876 17.53 -0.53 -5.87
N LEU A 877 18.67 -0.25 -6.51
CA LEU A 877 19.80 0.36 -5.80
C LEU A 877 19.52 1.80 -5.39
N SER A 878 18.73 2.55 -6.18
CA SER A 878 18.31 3.91 -5.77
C SER A 878 17.36 3.89 -4.58
N GLU A 879 16.40 2.95 -4.56
CA GLU A 879 15.42 2.77 -3.47
C GLU A 879 16.06 2.30 -2.17
N LEU A 880 17.03 1.38 -2.25
CA LEU A 880 17.59 0.69 -1.09
C LEU A 880 18.89 1.30 -0.59
N CYS A 881 19.71 1.85 -1.48
CA CYS A 881 21.01 2.44 -1.13
C CYS A 881 20.98 3.98 -1.08
N TYR A 882 19.87 4.61 -1.46
CA TYR A 882 19.69 6.07 -1.48
C TYR A 882 20.78 6.80 -2.28
N LYS A 883 21.24 6.18 -3.38
CA LYS A 883 22.20 6.75 -4.32
C LYS A 883 21.48 7.22 -5.58
N THR A 884 21.92 8.33 -6.14
CA THR A 884 21.57 8.69 -7.52
C THR A 884 22.44 7.86 -8.47
N ILE A 885 21.79 7.06 -9.30
CA ILE A 885 22.47 6.10 -10.20
C ILE A 885 21.96 6.34 -11.62
N SER A 886 22.87 6.47 -12.60
CA SER A 886 22.47 6.53 -14.01
C SER A 886 22.21 5.12 -14.56
N SER A 887 21.32 5.01 -15.55
CA SER A 887 21.14 3.79 -16.34
C SER A 887 21.24 4.11 -17.82
N ASP A 888 22.28 3.59 -18.46
CA ASP A 888 22.65 3.94 -19.83
C ASP A 888 22.72 2.69 -20.72
N VAL A 889 22.67 2.89 -22.03
CA VAL A 889 23.09 1.86 -23.01
C VAL A 889 24.62 1.74 -22.91
N VAL A 890 25.18 0.52 -23.01
CA VAL A 890 26.61 0.27 -22.74
C VAL A 890 27.50 1.20 -23.56
N GLU A 891 27.25 1.23 -24.88
CA GLU A 891 28.04 2.01 -25.84
C GLU A 891 27.91 3.52 -25.60
N ASN A 892 26.79 3.98 -25.05
CA ASN A 892 26.55 5.41 -24.79
C ASN A 892 27.30 5.91 -23.56
N LYS A 893 27.70 5.04 -22.62
CA LYS A 893 28.29 5.48 -21.35
C LYS A 893 29.57 6.30 -21.54
N LYS A 894 30.38 5.97 -22.55
CA LYS A 894 31.60 6.71 -22.90
C LYS A 894 31.33 8.15 -23.41
N HIS A 895 30.10 8.47 -23.79
CA HIS A 895 29.70 9.78 -24.32
C HIS A 895 29.03 10.69 -23.28
N ILE A 896 28.82 10.23 -22.04
CA ILE A 896 28.00 10.93 -21.04
C ILE A 896 28.87 11.45 -19.89
N ASP A 897 29.27 10.58 -18.97
CA ASP A 897 29.83 10.94 -17.67
C ASP A 897 30.91 9.93 -17.20
N LEU A 898 31.55 9.23 -18.14
CA LEU A 898 32.63 8.28 -17.81
C LEU A 898 33.80 8.96 -17.05
N SER A 899 34.00 10.26 -17.25
CA SER A 899 34.99 11.07 -16.52
C SER A 899 34.72 11.21 -15.02
N ALA A 900 33.53 10.82 -14.53
CA ALA A 900 33.22 10.79 -13.11
C ALA A 900 33.89 9.60 -12.36
N GLU A 901 34.64 8.76 -13.09
CA GLU A 901 35.30 7.56 -12.60
C GLU A 901 34.37 6.63 -11.77
N PRO A 902 33.14 6.33 -12.26
CA PRO A 902 32.12 5.68 -11.45
C PRO A 902 32.41 4.20 -11.18
N LEU A 903 31.64 3.60 -10.26
CA LEU A 903 31.39 2.16 -10.25
C LEU A 903 30.35 1.86 -11.33
N ILE A 904 30.67 0.99 -12.27
CA ILE A 904 29.81 0.61 -13.39
C ILE A 904 29.42 -0.86 -13.25
N LEU A 905 28.13 -1.12 -13.14
CA LEU A 905 27.56 -2.46 -13.23
C LEU A 905 27.14 -2.73 -14.68
N VAL A 906 27.71 -3.76 -15.32
CA VAL A 906 27.49 -4.06 -16.74
C VAL A 906 26.65 -5.33 -16.89
N CYS A 907 25.44 -5.20 -17.42
CA CYS A 907 24.55 -6.31 -17.74
C CYS A 907 24.89 -6.88 -19.13
N ALA A 908 25.75 -7.90 -19.17
CA ALA A 908 26.26 -8.49 -20.41
C ALA A 908 25.71 -9.90 -20.73
N ALA A 909 25.20 -10.62 -19.72
CA ALA A 909 24.72 -12.00 -19.83
C ALA A 909 23.67 -12.20 -20.94
N GLY A 910 23.74 -13.32 -21.66
CA GLY A 910 22.81 -13.69 -22.73
C GLY A 910 22.91 -12.84 -24.01
N ASN A 911 23.91 -11.96 -24.13
CA ASN A 911 24.13 -11.21 -25.37
C ASN A 911 24.72 -12.11 -26.47
N PRO A 912 24.37 -11.87 -27.74
CA PRO A 912 25.05 -12.53 -28.86
C PRO A 912 26.55 -12.25 -28.83
N ARG A 913 27.38 -13.21 -29.24
CA ARG A 913 28.85 -13.11 -29.21
C ARG A 913 29.40 -11.79 -29.77
N ALA A 914 28.88 -11.34 -30.92
CA ALA A 914 29.32 -10.07 -31.53
C ALA A 914 29.10 -8.86 -30.60
N VAL A 915 27.98 -8.83 -29.87
CA VAL A 915 27.66 -7.78 -28.90
C VAL A 915 28.53 -7.94 -27.64
N ALA A 916 28.77 -9.16 -27.17
CA ALA A 916 29.65 -9.42 -26.03
C ALA A 916 31.09 -8.94 -26.30
N GLU A 917 31.62 -9.18 -27.50
CA GLU A 917 32.94 -8.69 -27.93
C GLU A 917 33.01 -7.16 -27.93
N ASP A 918 31.94 -6.46 -28.31
CA ASP A 918 31.87 -4.99 -28.24
C ASP A 918 31.75 -4.48 -26.80
N ILE A 919 30.94 -5.13 -25.95
CA ILE A 919 30.86 -4.82 -24.52
C ILE A 919 32.23 -5.00 -23.85
N ALA A 920 33.00 -6.04 -24.20
CA ALA A 920 34.35 -6.23 -23.66
C ALA A 920 35.29 -5.06 -24.02
N LYS A 921 35.18 -4.51 -25.24
CA LYS A 921 35.92 -3.30 -25.65
C LYS A 921 35.50 -2.09 -24.83
N ASP A 922 34.20 -1.87 -24.65
CA ASP A 922 33.70 -0.75 -23.83
C ASP A 922 34.09 -0.90 -22.36
N VAL A 923 34.08 -2.11 -21.79
CA VAL A 923 34.59 -2.39 -20.43
C VAL A 923 36.08 -2.02 -20.31
N ALA A 924 36.89 -2.32 -21.33
CA ALA A 924 38.29 -1.92 -21.36
C ALA A 924 38.45 -0.39 -21.39
N ILE A 925 37.61 0.31 -22.16
CA ILE A 925 37.54 1.78 -22.16
C ILE A 925 37.17 2.30 -20.77
N PHE A 926 36.16 1.73 -20.11
CA PHE A 926 35.74 2.16 -18.79
C PHE A 926 36.88 2.07 -17.77
N LYS A 927 37.61 0.94 -17.77
CA LYS A 927 38.78 0.73 -16.92
C LYS A 927 39.91 1.71 -17.23
N ALA A 928 40.17 2.00 -18.52
CA ALA A 928 41.18 2.98 -18.94
C ALA A 928 40.88 4.39 -18.40
N HIS A 929 39.59 4.72 -18.20
CA HIS A 929 39.12 5.95 -17.57
C HIS A 929 38.91 5.82 -16.05
N LYS A 930 39.60 4.87 -15.38
CA LYS A 930 39.60 4.67 -13.93
C LYS A 930 38.24 4.32 -13.30
N ALA A 931 37.26 3.92 -14.09
CA ALA A 931 36.02 3.36 -13.54
C ALA A 931 36.31 2.01 -12.86
N ALA A 932 35.58 1.72 -11.78
CA ALA A 932 35.50 0.35 -11.25
C ALA A 932 34.38 -0.36 -12.01
N VAL A 933 34.60 -1.60 -12.46
CA VAL A 933 33.62 -2.28 -13.32
C VAL A 933 33.31 -3.66 -12.76
N ILE A 934 32.03 -3.95 -12.57
CA ILE A 934 31.50 -5.28 -12.26
C ILE A 934 30.67 -5.72 -13.45
N VAL A 935 30.95 -6.91 -13.98
CA VAL A 935 30.27 -7.44 -15.17
C VAL A 935 29.45 -8.66 -14.78
N PHE A 936 28.17 -8.66 -15.16
CA PHE A 936 27.30 -9.83 -15.11
C PHE A 936 27.32 -10.48 -16.48
N ALA A 937 28.03 -11.60 -16.62
CA ALA A 937 28.20 -12.35 -17.87
C ALA A 937 27.84 -13.83 -17.68
N ASP A 938 27.72 -14.56 -18.79
CA ASP A 938 27.48 -15.99 -18.76
C ASP A 938 28.74 -16.75 -18.30
N GLU A 939 28.57 -17.96 -17.76
CA GLU A 939 29.72 -18.76 -17.31
C GLU A 939 30.59 -19.18 -18.51
N GLY A 940 31.84 -18.73 -18.53
CA GLY A 940 32.81 -19.03 -19.59
C GLY A 940 33.14 -17.85 -20.50
N ASP A 941 32.35 -16.78 -20.45
CA ASP A 941 32.68 -15.45 -20.99
C ASP A 941 33.60 -14.68 -20.03
#